data_AF-A0A957IHC8-F1
#
_entry.id   AF-A0A957IHC8-F1
#
_cell.length_a   1.000
_cell.length_b   1.000
_cell.length_c   1.000
_cell.angle_alpha   90.00
_cell.angle_beta   90.00
_cell.angle_gamma   90.00
#
_symmetry.space_group_name_H-M   'P 1'
#
loop_
_entity.id
_entity.type
_entity.pdbx_description
1 polymer ?
#
loop_
_entity_poly.entity_id
_entity_poly.type
_entity_poly.pdbx_seq_one_letter_code
_entity_poly.pdbx_strand_id
1 'polypeptide(L)'
;MKNLNKHLIFMLIAALLFGAVLTACGGEDPTPTPRVRNNDDNEDQEDPTEEPEPTEEPTATAVPTEEPEPTATPDPSAGFVDFSSDVLGVSLSYPEDWAIEAGEDSGELRLASSEEIITDGQDNIQGAILNFAFFPQEMLGLIGGDELDTTDPVAILTVFVDLFTANSEASDGVQVTVTDTPTAVTINGQDAAQVGADATDAEGDTAAMQLYLILTDSNIAFVAAGAEASEQDQYQPVLDAIVETITLSAPAGSSVENVDINLNGTLLLYGDTVTGAVDATGPAVWGFIGLEGEVVDITVNPEGDFDVVVDVMDDSGNSILPNGPVDASFGMEEVLDLSIPATGNYAIVVSGFGGDTGNYTLSLNEAGTSSIGITGDGAAIAYGDFVSGAVDSANPVASYSFTAAADDVVGMIITPFGDFDAVVDVVDSSGGSLLSRERDASFGTENVIVALPADGVYTVNVYGYEGSTGSFDMQMGFPLTNVVIAAGDTLEADDEGEGHSFPFTALRAGDMVGIYVEPAEDLDVAIQVRQSDQLLDGLGFDPERGFDASIDVEEFVMLVEETGNYSFRILNSQDDFAGNTGDYSVVLFGTPEVIFELAYGDFVDARTNPDGLVDYVISGLAGESMVINVASDDDSIDTVIEILDLDENVLASIDDAFSGEVEELVYTFESDGLVLIRVRDFFGGEGDFVMSVDLQ
;
A
#
# COMPACT_ATOMS: atom_id res chain seq x y z
N MET A 1 -8.52 11.74 -19.30
CA MET A 1 -9.23 11.73 -17.99
C MET A 1 -8.91 10.50 -17.13
N LYS A 2 -8.66 9.29 -17.66
CA LYS A 2 -8.27 8.09 -16.87
C LYS A 2 -6.97 8.28 -16.07
N ASN A 3 -5.85 8.57 -16.75
CA ASN A 3 -4.55 8.85 -16.13
C ASN A 3 -4.63 10.09 -15.22
N LEU A 4 -5.42 11.09 -15.63
CA LEU A 4 -5.65 12.28 -14.84
C LEU A 4 -6.44 11.98 -13.53
N ASN A 5 -7.42 11.08 -13.55
CA ASN A 5 -8.25 10.75 -12.39
C ASN A 5 -7.45 9.97 -11.32
N LYS A 6 -6.79 8.87 -11.73
CA LYS A 6 -5.92 8.06 -10.85
C LYS A 6 -4.82 8.91 -10.21
N HIS A 7 -4.27 9.87 -10.96
CA HIS A 7 -3.19 10.73 -10.50
C HIS A 7 -3.68 11.92 -9.69
N LEU A 8 -4.87 12.47 -9.93
CA LEU A 8 -5.44 13.48 -9.06
C LEU A 8 -5.67 12.92 -7.66
N ILE A 9 -6.10 11.67 -7.56
CA ILE A 9 -6.27 10.93 -6.30
C ILE A 9 -4.90 10.68 -5.65
N PHE A 10 -3.94 10.12 -6.41
CA PHE A 10 -2.59 9.91 -5.92
C PHE A 10 -1.89 11.21 -5.49
N MET A 11 -2.08 12.32 -6.20
CA MET A 11 -1.53 13.64 -5.84
C MET A 11 -2.25 14.26 -4.65
N LEU A 12 -3.56 14.04 -4.49
CA LEU A 12 -4.32 14.46 -3.30
C LEU A 12 -3.83 13.73 -2.04
N ILE A 13 -3.51 12.45 -2.17
CA ILE A 13 -2.98 11.60 -1.09
C ILE A 13 -1.48 11.87 -0.84
N ALA A 14 -0.66 11.95 -1.89
CA ALA A 14 0.78 12.24 -1.81
C ALA A 14 1.07 13.67 -1.34
N ALA A 15 0.18 14.63 -1.63
CA ALA A 15 0.25 15.98 -1.10
C ALA A 15 0.23 15.96 0.44
N LEU A 16 -0.57 15.10 1.04
CA LEU A 16 -0.60 14.91 2.48
C LEU A 16 0.62 14.15 3.04
N LEU A 17 1.20 13.22 2.27
CA LEU A 17 2.32 12.37 2.73
C LEU A 17 3.69 13.09 2.71
N PHE A 18 3.89 14.12 1.88
CA PHE A 18 5.21 14.75 1.66
C PHE A 18 5.40 16.15 2.29
N GLY A 19 4.48 16.62 3.14
CA GLY A 19 4.53 17.95 3.77
C GLY A 19 5.68 18.22 4.75
N ALA A 20 6.60 17.27 5.00
CA ALA A 20 7.59 17.36 6.07
C ALA A 20 9.06 17.44 5.65
N VAL A 21 9.41 17.90 4.44
CA VAL A 21 10.84 18.16 4.10
C VAL A 21 11.03 19.42 3.27
N LEU A 22 10.88 20.62 3.86
CA LEU A 22 11.46 21.84 3.27
C LEU A 22 11.79 22.92 4.33
N THR A 23 12.72 22.61 5.24
CA THR A 23 13.47 23.66 5.95
C THR A 23 14.94 23.25 6.16
N ALA A 24 15.82 23.64 5.22
CA ALA A 24 17.16 24.17 5.50
C ALA A 24 18.02 24.26 4.24
N CYS A 25 18.15 25.46 3.67
CA CYS A 25 19.43 25.96 3.15
C CYS A 25 19.37 27.48 2.98
N GLY A 26 19.79 28.21 4.01
CA GLY A 26 20.14 29.62 3.89
C GLY A 26 21.43 29.78 3.09
N GLY A 27 21.40 30.59 2.04
CA GLY A 27 22.57 31.00 1.27
C GLY A 27 22.40 32.44 0.78
N GLU A 28 23.33 33.30 1.18
CA GLU A 28 23.30 34.76 1.06
C GLU A 28 23.07 35.32 -0.35
N ASP A 29 22.23 36.35 -0.39
CA ASP A 29 21.90 37.27 -1.47
C ASP A 29 23.16 37.95 -2.10
N PRO A 30 23.36 37.93 -3.43
CA PRO A 30 24.18 38.93 -4.10
C PRO A 30 23.29 39.97 -4.78
N THR A 31 23.28 41.15 -4.18
CA THR A 31 22.69 42.39 -4.73
C THR A 31 23.20 42.71 -6.15
N PRO A 32 22.32 43.04 -7.13
CA PRO A 32 22.74 43.74 -8.33
C PRO A 32 22.36 45.22 -8.25
N THR A 33 23.38 46.09 -8.18
CA THR A 33 23.24 47.54 -8.44
C THR A 33 23.55 47.83 -9.92
N PRO A 34 22.89 48.80 -10.59
CA PRO A 34 22.65 48.77 -12.04
C PRO A 34 23.62 49.64 -12.85
N ARG A 35 23.73 49.38 -14.16
CA ARG A 35 24.01 50.39 -15.23
C ARG A 35 23.88 49.76 -16.63
N VAL A 36 22.87 50.14 -17.42
CA VAL A 36 22.85 51.25 -18.41
C VAL A 36 23.74 51.00 -19.64
N ARG A 37 23.14 50.81 -20.83
CA ARG A 37 22.93 51.84 -21.88
C ARG A 37 22.77 51.25 -23.30
N ASN A 38 21.95 51.97 -24.08
CA ASN A 38 21.94 52.17 -25.53
C ASN A 38 21.26 51.08 -26.38
N ASN A 39 20.50 51.40 -27.42
CA ASN A 39 19.80 52.59 -27.90
C ASN A 39 19.16 52.19 -29.26
N ASP A 40 18.19 53.00 -29.70
CA ASP A 40 17.69 53.16 -31.08
C ASP A 40 16.69 52.09 -31.58
N ASP A 41 15.59 52.41 -32.24
CA ASP A 41 14.91 53.68 -32.58
C ASP A 41 13.56 53.30 -33.21
N ASN A 42 12.50 54.02 -32.84
CA ASN A 42 11.50 54.66 -33.72
C ASN A 42 10.14 54.80 -33.02
N GLU A 43 9.89 56.02 -32.52
CA GLU A 43 8.94 57.00 -33.08
C GLU A 43 7.65 56.40 -33.72
N ASP A 44 6.42 56.80 -33.34
CA ASP A 44 5.97 58.18 -33.17
C ASP A 44 4.60 58.30 -32.43
N GLN A 45 4.57 59.29 -31.52
CA GLN A 45 3.55 60.34 -31.30
C GLN A 45 2.14 60.00 -30.80
N GLU A 46 1.84 60.29 -29.53
CA GLU A 46 1.47 61.60 -28.90
C GLU A 46 -0.05 61.88 -29.01
N ASP A 47 -0.85 61.73 -27.94
CA ASP A 47 -1.11 62.65 -26.79
C ASP A 47 -1.92 63.92 -27.22
N PRO A 48 -2.65 64.69 -26.38
CA PRO A 48 -2.93 64.52 -24.95
C PRO A 48 -4.34 64.94 -24.45
N THR A 49 -4.60 64.70 -23.14
CA THR A 49 -5.26 65.52 -22.08
C THR A 49 -6.33 66.58 -22.42
N GLU A 50 -7.34 66.93 -21.60
CA GLU A 50 -7.41 67.15 -20.15
C GLU A 50 -8.89 67.44 -19.71
N GLU A 51 -9.17 67.22 -18.43
CA GLU A 51 -10.27 67.59 -17.49
C GLU A 51 -11.07 68.94 -17.66
N PRO A 52 -12.06 69.31 -16.80
CA PRO A 52 -13.07 68.54 -16.02
C PRO A 52 -14.50 69.22 -15.91
N GLU A 53 -15.44 68.53 -15.22
CA GLU A 53 -16.63 69.02 -14.45
C GLU A 53 -17.85 69.67 -15.17
N PRO A 54 -19.05 69.84 -14.54
CA PRO A 54 -19.99 68.82 -14.01
C PRO A 54 -21.50 69.10 -14.37
N THR A 55 -22.40 68.17 -14.00
CA THR A 55 -23.87 68.34 -13.74
C THR A 55 -24.83 68.83 -14.85
N GLU A 56 -25.85 68.03 -15.22
CA GLU A 56 -27.30 68.35 -15.14
C GLU A 56 -28.18 67.26 -15.79
N GLU A 57 -29.14 66.72 -15.03
CA GLU A 57 -30.41 66.13 -15.52
C GLU A 57 -31.37 67.24 -16.00
N PRO A 58 -32.57 66.96 -16.56
CA PRO A 58 -33.02 65.87 -17.44
C PRO A 58 -33.78 66.43 -18.67
N THR A 59 -34.07 65.64 -19.72
CA THR A 59 -35.31 65.80 -20.53
C THR A 59 -35.69 64.51 -21.26
N ALA A 60 -36.98 64.25 -21.17
CA ALA A 60 -37.77 63.08 -21.56
C ALA A 60 -37.72 62.62 -23.03
N THR A 61 -37.65 61.28 -23.15
CA THR A 61 -38.52 60.39 -23.93
C THR A 61 -38.47 60.45 -25.46
N ALA A 62 -37.74 59.49 -26.04
CA ALA A 62 -38.20 58.74 -27.20
C ALA A 62 -38.77 57.38 -26.75
N VAL A 63 -39.84 56.93 -27.40
CA VAL A 63 -40.60 55.71 -27.10
C VAL A 63 -39.74 54.46 -27.37
N PRO A 64 -39.70 53.44 -26.48
CA PRO A 64 -38.92 52.24 -26.72
C PRO A 64 -39.60 51.34 -27.76
N THR A 65 -38.79 50.86 -28.71
CA THR A 65 -39.04 49.63 -29.45
C THR A 65 -38.92 48.48 -28.45
N GLU A 66 -39.87 47.53 -28.47
CA GLU A 66 -39.82 46.35 -27.59
C GLU A 66 -38.50 45.59 -27.80
N GLU A 67 -37.78 45.46 -26.70
CA GLU A 67 -36.59 44.64 -26.52
C GLU A 67 -37.03 43.16 -26.62
N PRO A 68 -36.30 42.30 -27.36
CA PRO A 68 -36.61 40.87 -27.36
C PRO A 68 -36.52 40.37 -25.92
N GLU A 69 -37.53 39.61 -25.46
CA GLU A 69 -37.48 39.03 -24.13
C GLU A 69 -36.19 38.22 -23.97
N PRO A 70 -35.50 38.33 -22.82
CA PRO A 70 -34.32 37.52 -22.55
C PRO A 70 -34.73 36.05 -22.66
N THR A 71 -34.14 35.34 -23.61
CA THR A 71 -34.15 33.88 -23.61
C THR A 71 -33.64 33.48 -22.23
N ALA A 72 -34.49 32.85 -21.41
CA ALA A 72 -34.08 32.34 -20.10
C ALA A 72 -32.84 31.46 -20.32
N THR A 73 -31.73 31.83 -19.69
CA THR A 73 -30.58 30.93 -19.57
C THR A 73 -31.12 29.64 -18.94
N PRO A 74 -30.90 28.46 -19.55
CA PRO A 74 -31.30 27.20 -18.93
C PRO A 74 -30.68 27.15 -17.53
N ASP A 75 -31.51 26.84 -16.53
CA ASP A 75 -31.07 26.65 -15.15
C ASP A 75 -30.11 25.45 -15.13
N PRO A 76 -28.81 25.66 -14.81
CA PRO A 76 -27.82 24.58 -14.86
C PRO A 76 -28.08 23.49 -13.80
N SER A 77 -28.89 23.79 -12.77
CA SER A 77 -29.31 22.83 -11.74
C SER A 77 -30.55 22.01 -12.11
N ALA A 78 -31.11 22.23 -13.31
CA ALA A 78 -32.31 21.52 -13.73
C ALA A 78 -32.06 20.02 -13.89
N GLY A 79 -32.73 19.20 -13.07
CA GLY A 79 -32.57 17.74 -13.07
C GLY A 79 -31.56 17.22 -12.06
N PHE A 80 -31.13 18.05 -11.11
CA PHE A 80 -30.27 17.60 -10.03
C PHE A 80 -31.06 16.77 -8.99
N VAL A 81 -30.36 15.82 -8.37
CA VAL A 81 -30.79 15.05 -7.19
C VAL A 81 -29.87 15.39 -6.01
N ASP A 82 -30.39 15.23 -4.80
CA ASP A 82 -29.66 15.53 -3.56
C ASP A 82 -28.91 14.30 -3.05
N PHE A 83 -27.66 14.51 -2.63
CA PHE A 83 -26.82 13.56 -1.90
C PHE A 83 -26.48 14.13 -0.51
N SER A 84 -26.43 13.27 0.49
CA SER A 84 -26.00 13.62 1.85
C SER A 84 -25.32 12.41 2.48
N SER A 85 -24.14 12.63 3.05
CA SER A 85 -23.44 11.66 3.88
C SER A 85 -23.17 12.27 5.25
N ASP A 86 -23.78 11.70 6.28
CA ASP A 86 -23.53 12.10 7.66
C ASP A 86 -22.10 11.71 8.08
N VAL A 87 -21.56 10.60 7.58
CA VAL A 87 -20.21 10.09 7.88
C VAL A 87 -19.13 11.01 7.30
N LEU A 88 -19.26 11.41 6.03
CA LEU A 88 -18.33 12.36 5.39
C LEU A 88 -18.60 13.82 5.79
N GLY A 89 -19.76 14.09 6.41
CA GLY A 89 -20.15 15.43 6.80
C GLY A 89 -20.39 16.36 5.60
N VAL A 90 -21.05 15.86 4.54
CA VAL A 90 -21.29 16.64 3.32
C VAL A 90 -22.71 16.41 2.77
N SER A 91 -23.31 17.47 2.24
CA SER A 91 -24.50 17.39 1.37
C SER A 91 -24.32 18.26 0.14
N LEU A 92 -24.76 17.79 -1.02
CA LEU A 92 -24.68 18.49 -2.30
C LEU A 92 -25.80 18.02 -3.24
N SER A 93 -26.02 18.74 -4.33
CA SER A 93 -26.93 18.33 -5.41
C SER A 93 -26.16 18.20 -6.72
N TYR A 94 -26.50 17.21 -7.53
CA TYR A 94 -25.79 16.89 -8.78
C TYR A 94 -26.74 16.30 -9.83
N PRO A 95 -26.41 16.33 -11.14
CA PRO A 95 -27.30 15.81 -12.18
C PRO A 95 -27.69 14.34 -11.95
N GLU A 96 -28.97 14.00 -12.11
CA GLU A 96 -29.50 12.63 -11.89
C GLU A 96 -28.78 11.56 -12.74
N ASP A 97 -28.21 11.93 -13.88
CA ASP A 97 -27.53 11.05 -14.82
C ASP A 97 -26.02 10.90 -14.57
N TRP A 98 -25.47 11.61 -13.59
CA TRP A 98 -24.06 11.49 -13.20
C TRP A 98 -23.86 10.32 -12.24
N ALA A 99 -22.70 9.68 -12.35
CA ALA A 99 -22.28 8.63 -11.43
C ALA A 99 -21.70 9.24 -10.15
N ILE A 100 -21.91 8.55 -9.03
CA ILE A 100 -21.42 8.94 -7.70
C ILE A 100 -20.83 7.72 -7.01
N GLU A 101 -19.66 7.87 -6.41
CA GLU A 101 -18.97 6.86 -5.60
C GLU A 101 -18.56 7.52 -4.28
N ALA A 102 -19.00 6.96 -3.15
CA ALA A 102 -18.67 7.46 -1.82
C ALA A 102 -18.03 6.32 -1.02
N GLY A 103 -16.73 6.44 -0.73
CA GLY A 103 -16.02 5.51 0.14
C GLY A 103 -16.19 5.97 1.58
N GLU A 104 -17.15 5.42 2.30
CA GLU A 104 -17.44 5.82 3.69
C GLU A 104 -16.26 5.51 4.63
N ASP A 105 -15.41 4.53 4.28
CA ASP A 105 -14.20 4.13 5.02
C ASP A 105 -12.92 4.83 4.53
N SER A 106 -12.91 5.38 3.30
CA SER A 106 -11.73 6.03 2.70
C SER A 106 -11.73 7.55 2.82
N GLY A 107 -12.85 8.17 3.24
CA GLY A 107 -12.96 9.63 3.33
C GLY A 107 -13.04 10.33 1.96
N GLU A 108 -13.34 9.58 0.89
CA GLU A 108 -13.40 10.07 -0.49
C GLU A 108 -14.84 10.12 -1.03
N LEU A 109 -15.12 11.12 -1.87
CA LEU A 109 -16.33 11.18 -2.68
C LEU A 109 -15.96 11.56 -4.11
N ARG A 110 -16.58 10.88 -5.09
CA ARG A 110 -16.38 11.13 -6.52
C ARG A 110 -17.71 11.32 -7.21
N LEU A 111 -17.76 12.30 -8.13
CA LEU A 111 -18.88 12.50 -9.05
C LEU A 111 -18.36 12.62 -10.46
N ALA A 112 -18.97 11.93 -11.42
CA ALA A 112 -18.55 12.00 -12.81
C ALA A 112 -19.73 11.99 -13.79
N SER A 113 -19.53 12.57 -14.98
CA SER A 113 -20.54 12.63 -16.04
C SER A 113 -20.92 11.27 -16.63
N SER A 114 -20.18 10.20 -16.30
CA SER A 114 -20.55 8.80 -16.59
C SER A 114 -19.88 7.84 -15.61
N GLU A 115 -20.50 6.67 -15.40
CA GLU A 115 -19.97 5.61 -14.54
C GLU A 115 -18.64 5.04 -15.07
N GLU A 116 -18.46 5.04 -16.40
CA GLU A 116 -17.20 4.61 -17.04
C GLU A 116 -15.99 5.47 -16.62
N ILE A 117 -16.19 6.74 -16.25
CA ILE A 117 -15.13 7.63 -15.71
C ILE A 117 -14.71 7.18 -14.30
N ILE A 118 -15.62 6.57 -13.55
CA ILE A 118 -15.38 6.06 -12.20
C ILE A 118 -14.79 4.63 -12.26
N THR A 119 -15.37 3.74 -13.06
CA THR A 119 -15.10 2.29 -13.06
C THR A 119 -14.00 1.81 -14.02
N ASP A 120 -13.20 2.72 -14.58
CA ASP A 120 -11.97 2.43 -15.33
C ASP A 120 -12.08 1.40 -16.49
N GLY A 121 -13.09 1.54 -17.35
CA GLY A 121 -13.40 0.54 -18.39
C GLY A 121 -12.67 0.68 -19.73
N GLN A 122 -12.21 1.87 -20.15
CA GLN A 122 -11.67 2.13 -21.50
C GLN A 122 -10.72 3.36 -21.56
N ASP A 123 -9.83 3.40 -22.55
CA ASP A 123 -9.01 4.57 -22.90
C ASP A 123 -9.85 5.68 -23.59
N ASN A 124 -9.56 6.95 -23.30
CA ASN A 124 -10.13 8.17 -23.92
C ASN A 124 -11.60 8.50 -23.60
N ILE A 125 -11.98 8.48 -22.33
CA ILE A 125 -13.31 8.94 -21.92
C ILE A 125 -13.34 10.47 -21.82
N GLN A 126 -14.14 11.09 -22.69
CA GLN A 126 -14.56 12.49 -22.66
C GLN A 126 -15.59 12.70 -21.53
N GLY A 127 -15.46 13.76 -20.74
CA GLY A 127 -16.41 14.09 -19.68
C GLY A 127 -15.89 15.04 -18.62
N ALA A 128 -16.58 15.06 -17.49
CA ALA A 128 -16.24 15.85 -16.31
C ALA A 128 -16.26 15.01 -15.03
N ILE A 129 -15.46 15.44 -14.06
CA ILE A 129 -15.30 14.77 -12.77
C ILE A 129 -15.12 15.79 -11.64
N LEU A 130 -15.61 15.46 -10.44
CA LEU A 130 -15.28 16.11 -9.18
C LEU A 130 -14.75 15.04 -8.22
N ASN A 131 -13.54 15.26 -7.72
CA ASN A 131 -12.96 14.47 -6.63
C ASN A 131 -12.97 15.30 -5.35
N PHE A 132 -13.41 14.70 -4.26
CA PHE A 132 -13.49 15.30 -2.94
C PHE A 132 -12.61 14.52 -1.98
N ALA A 133 -11.86 15.26 -1.17
CA ALA A 133 -11.16 14.72 -0.02
C ALA A 133 -11.55 15.54 1.22
N PHE A 134 -11.97 14.85 2.28
CA PHE A 134 -12.46 15.46 3.51
C PHE A 134 -11.44 15.26 4.64
N PHE A 135 -11.25 16.31 5.45
CA PHE A 135 -10.28 16.28 6.54
C PHE A 135 -10.81 17.01 7.78
N PRO A 136 -10.48 16.53 9.00
CA PRO A 136 -10.69 17.29 10.22
C PRO A 136 -9.87 18.58 10.21
N GLN A 137 -10.39 19.67 10.79
CA GLN A 137 -9.66 20.93 10.84
C GLN A 137 -8.34 20.84 11.64
N GLU A 138 -8.24 19.88 12.55
CA GLU A 138 -7.06 19.62 13.40
C GLU A 138 -5.82 19.21 12.58
N MET A 139 -6.01 18.61 11.40
CA MET A 139 -4.94 18.22 10.48
C MET A 139 -4.14 19.42 9.94
N LEU A 140 -4.70 20.62 9.91
CA LEU A 140 -4.02 21.80 9.35
C LEU A 140 -2.73 22.16 10.08
N GLY A 141 -2.64 21.84 11.38
CA GLY A 141 -1.41 22.02 12.16
C GLY A 141 -0.26 21.13 11.68
N LEU A 142 -0.55 19.99 11.06
CA LEU A 142 0.42 19.02 10.56
C LEU A 142 0.97 19.40 9.18
N ILE A 143 0.15 20.01 8.33
CA ILE A 143 0.48 20.31 6.92
C ILE A 143 1.17 21.67 6.77
N GLY A 144 0.81 22.65 7.62
CA GLY A 144 1.30 24.04 7.50
C GLY A 144 2.33 24.49 8.53
N GLY A 145 2.59 23.69 9.56
CA GLY A 145 3.40 24.08 10.72
C GLY A 145 2.87 25.29 11.49
N ASP A 146 3.65 25.82 12.43
CA ASP A 146 3.27 26.94 13.32
C ASP A 146 2.98 28.28 12.60
N GLU A 147 3.30 28.39 11.30
CA GLU A 147 3.17 29.63 10.51
C GLU A 147 1.91 29.69 9.63
N LEU A 148 1.16 28.58 9.48
CA LEU A 148 -0.08 28.56 8.69
C LEU A 148 -1.24 29.21 9.44
N ASP A 149 -1.88 30.20 8.81
CA ASP A 149 -3.16 30.73 9.29
C ASP A 149 -4.30 29.75 8.96
N THR A 150 -4.64 28.90 9.92
CA THR A 150 -5.69 27.86 9.78
C THR A 150 -7.11 28.41 9.71
N THR A 151 -7.26 29.74 9.77
CA THR A 151 -8.54 30.43 9.59
C THR A 151 -8.69 31.09 8.21
N ASP A 152 -7.62 31.16 7.43
CA ASP A 152 -7.62 31.73 6.09
C ASP A 152 -7.69 30.61 5.03
N PRO A 153 -8.84 30.42 4.34
CA PRO A 153 -8.96 29.38 3.33
C PRO A 153 -8.00 29.57 2.15
N VAL A 154 -7.52 30.79 1.89
CA VAL A 154 -6.52 31.04 0.83
C VAL A 154 -5.15 30.51 1.24
N ALA A 155 -4.77 30.72 2.51
CA ALA A 155 -3.50 30.24 3.03
C ALA A 155 -3.45 28.71 3.01
N ILE A 156 -4.54 28.07 3.45
CA ILE A 156 -4.68 26.62 3.43
C ILE A 156 -4.68 26.09 1.99
N LEU A 157 -5.49 26.65 1.09
CA LEU A 157 -5.53 26.20 -0.31
C LEU A 157 -4.16 26.30 -0.98
N THR A 158 -3.38 27.33 -0.68
CA THR A 158 -2.02 27.49 -1.22
C THR A 158 -1.12 26.31 -0.83
N VAL A 159 -1.16 25.88 0.44
CA VAL A 159 -0.39 24.72 0.91
C VAL A 159 -0.82 23.44 0.19
N PHE A 160 -2.13 23.19 0.08
CA PHE A 160 -2.64 22.02 -0.64
C PHE A 160 -2.25 22.03 -2.11
N VAL A 161 -2.27 23.19 -2.76
CA VAL A 161 -1.88 23.35 -4.18
C VAL A 161 -0.39 23.12 -4.40
N ASP A 162 0.47 23.65 -3.51
CA ASP A 162 1.91 23.43 -3.57
C ASP A 162 2.24 21.94 -3.44
N LEU A 163 1.58 21.24 -2.51
CA LEU A 163 1.74 19.81 -2.30
C LEU A 163 1.18 18.97 -3.47
N PHE A 164 0.03 19.38 -3.99
CA PHE A 164 -0.63 18.74 -5.12
C PHE A 164 0.20 18.86 -6.40
N THR A 165 0.83 20.01 -6.64
CA THR A 165 1.69 20.24 -7.83
C THR A 165 3.11 19.71 -7.66
N ALA A 166 3.67 19.65 -6.44
CA ALA A 166 4.99 19.07 -6.22
C ALA A 166 5.06 17.57 -6.55
N ASN A 167 3.95 16.85 -6.40
CA ASN A 167 3.85 15.43 -6.69
C ASN A 167 3.52 15.11 -8.17
N SER A 168 3.27 16.12 -9.02
CA SER A 168 2.93 15.88 -10.43
C SER A 168 4.10 15.41 -11.31
N GLU A 169 5.34 15.66 -10.88
CA GLU A 169 6.55 15.18 -11.58
C GLU A 169 6.93 13.73 -11.19
N ALA A 170 6.33 13.17 -10.12
CA ALA A 170 6.73 11.90 -9.51
C ALA A 170 5.82 10.70 -9.86
N SER A 171 4.65 10.92 -10.47
CA SER A 171 3.63 9.89 -10.71
C SER A 171 3.19 9.83 -12.19
N ASP A 172 3.51 8.72 -12.88
CA ASP A 172 2.98 8.28 -14.20
C ASP A 172 2.68 9.39 -15.25
N GLY A 173 3.48 10.46 -15.31
CA GLY A 173 3.51 11.41 -16.44
C GLY A 173 2.37 12.44 -16.57
N VAL A 174 1.55 12.72 -15.54
CA VAL A 174 0.54 13.81 -15.58
C VAL A 174 1.05 15.06 -14.85
N GLN A 175 1.06 16.19 -15.56
CA GLN A 175 1.55 17.47 -15.07
C GLN A 175 0.40 18.43 -14.77
N VAL A 176 0.35 18.95 -13.54
CA VAL A 176 -0.62 19.95 -13.13
C VAL A 176 0.05 21.31 -12.98
N THR A 177 -0.49 22.33 -13.66
CA THR A 177 0.01 23.70 -13.61
C THR A 177 -1.08 24.66 -13.16
N VAL A 178 -0.84 25.38 -12.06
CA VAL A 178 -1.73 26.43 -11.56
C VAL A 178 -1.73 27.61 -12.54
N THR A 179 -2.91 28.05 -12.94
CA THR A 179 -3.09 29.12 -13.95
C THR A 179 -3.35 30.50 -13.33
N ASP A 180 -3.87 30.52 -12.09
CA ASP A 180 -4.27 31.74 -11.38
C ASP A 180 -3.68 31.82 -9.97
N THR A 181 -3.80 32.99 -9.32
CA THR A 181 -3.51 33.09 -7.88
C THR A 181 -4.71 32.61 -7.06
N PRO A 182 -4.51 31.85 -5.96
CA PRO A 182 -5.59 31.49 -5.05
C PRO A 182 -6.38 32.71 -4.57
N THR A 183 -7.71 32.61 -4.57
CA THR A 183 -8.61 33.70 -4.15
C THR A 183 -9.69 33.22 -3.19
N ALA A 184 -10.01 34.04 -2.20
CA ALA A 184 -11.10 33.78 -1.28
C ALA A 184 -12.45 33.91 -2.01
N VAL A 185 -13.34 32.95 -1.76
CA VAL A 185 -14.71 32.89 -2.30
C VAL A 185 -15.67 32.44 -1.20
N THR A 186 -16.94 32.32 -1.55
CA THR A 186 -17.97 31.78 -0.65
C THR A 186 -18.74 30.71 -1.40
N ILE A 187 -18.75 29.49 -0.86
CA ILE A 187 -19.50 28.35 -1.43
C ILE A 187 -20.67 28.05 -0.50
N ASN A 188 -21.90 28.19 -1.02
CA ASN A 188 -23.15 28.06 -0.26
C ASN A 188 -23.18 28.77 1.11
N GLY A 189 -22.49 29.91 1.24
CA GLY A 189 -22.40 30.68 2.48
C GLY A 189 -21.28 30.27 3.45
N GLN A 190 -20.44 29.31 3.07
CA GLN A 190 -19.24 28.87 3.81
C GLN A 190 -17.98 29.56 3.30
N ASP A 191 -17.01 29.76 4.19
CA ASP A 191 -15.71 30.33 3.86
C ASP A 191 -14.94 29.34 2.97
N ALA A 192 -14.45 29.83 1.84
CA ALA A 192 -13.81 28.99 0.84
C ALA A 192 -12.71 29.75 0.10
N ALA A 193 -11.89 29.02 -0.63
CA ALA A 193 -10.94 29.56 -1.60
C ALA A 193 -10.96 28.73 -2.87
N GLN A 194 -10.53 29.33 -3.98
CA GLN A 194 -10.40 28.62 -5.25
C GLN A 194 -9.16 29.05 -6.04
N VAL A 195 -8.67 28.16 -6.90
CA VAL A 195 -7.63 28.45 -7.89
C VAL A 195 -7.82 27.63 -9.17
N GLY A 196 -7.58 28.24 -10.32
CA GLY A 196 -7.60 27.54 -11.60
C GLY A 196 -6.31 26.74 -11.82
N ALA A 197 -6.43 25.58 -12.47
CA ALA A 197 -5.28 24.75 -12.84
C ALA A 197 -5.55 24.04 -14.19
N ASP A 198 -4.50 23.83 -14.96
CA ASP A 198 -4.53 22.99 -16.15
C ASP A 198 -3.77 21.69 -15.85
N ALA A 199 -4.24 20.58 -16.40
CA ALA A 199 -3.52 19.31 -16.35
C ALA A 199 -3.22 18.78 -17.75
N THR A 200 -2.06 18.14 -17.90
CA THR A 200 -1.61 17.53 -19.17
C THR A 200 -1.00 16.16 -18.90
N ASP A 201 -1.40 15.13 -19.61
CA ASP A 201 -0.80 13.78 -19.49
C ASP A 201 0.37 13.56 -20.47
N ALA A 202 1.00 12.37 -20.37
CA ALA A 202 2.15 11.98 -21.17
C ALA A 202 1.80 11.86 -22.67
N GLU A 203 0.54 11.60 -22.98
CA GLU A 203 -0.02 11.50 -24.33
C GLU A 203 -0.31 12.89 -24.94
N GLY A 204 -0.36 13.93 -24.10
CA GLY A 204 -0.57 15.32 -24.48
C GLY A 204 -2.03 15.76 -24.44
N ASP A 205 -2.92 14.96 -23.85
CA ASP A 205 -4.30 15.33 -23.60
C ASP A 205 -4.36 16.32 -22.43
N THR A 206 -5.31 17.26 -22.51
CA THR A 206 -5.38 18.40 -21.58
C THR A 206 -6.74 18.50 -20.93
N ALA A 207 -6.75 18.87 -19.65
CA ALA A 207 -7.95 19.16 -18.89
C ALA A 207 -7.82 20.52 -18.20
N ALA A 208 -8.94 21.23 -18.14
CA ALA A 208 -9.06 22.44 -17.34
C ALA A 208 -9.73 22.10 -16.01
N MET A 209 -9.18 22.61 -14.93
CA MET A 209 -9.60 22.29 -13.57
C MET A 209 -9.79 23.55 -12.74
N GLN A 210 -10.68 23.43 -11.77
CA GLN A 210 -10.83 24.37 -10.68
C GLN A 210 -10.67 23.62 -9.36
N LEU A 211 -9.71 24.06 -8.56
CA LEU A 211 -9.45 23.53 -7.22
C LEU A 211 -10.14 24.43 -6.21
N TYR A 212 -10.85 23.83 -5.27
CA TYR A 212 -11.56 24.53 -4.20
C TYR A 212 -11.15 23.99 -2.84
N LEU A 213 -11.13 24.87 -1.86
CA LEU A 213 -11.07 24.52 -0.45
C LEU A 213 -12.30 25.11 0.23
N ILE A 214 -13.09 24.29 0.91
CA ILE A 214 -14.24 24.71 1.71
C ILE A 214 -13.91 24.47 3.18
N LEU A 215 -14.02 25.52 4.00
CA LEU A 215 -13.61 25.51 5.40
C LEU A 215 -14.82 25.68 6.33
N THR A 216 -14.85 24.88 7.39
CA THR A 216 -15.74 25.05 8.55
C THR A 216 -14.95 24.90 9.84
N ASP A 217 -15.59 25.18 10.99
CA ASP A 217 -14.98 25.02 12.32
C ASP A 217 -14.67 23.56 12.71
N SER A 218 -15.10 22.58 11.92
CA SER A 218 -14.92 21.15 12.22
C SER A 218 -14.28 20.37 11.08
N ASN A 219 -14.63 20.71 9.83
CA ASN A 219 -14.24 19.98 8.63
C ASN A 219 -13.72 20.89 7.53
N ILE A 220 -12.90 20.30 6.68
CA ILE A 220 -12.36 20.88 5.46
C ILE A 220 -12.68 19.92 4.32
N ALA A 221 -13.07 20.48 3.18
CA ALA A 221 -13.14 19.73 1.93
C ALA A 221 -12.21 20.35 0.91
N PHE A 222 -11.31 19.55 0.35
CA PHE A 222 -10.61 19.90 -0.88
C PHE A 222 -11.35 19.26 -2.05
N VAL A 223 -11.68 20.07 -3.06
CA VAL A 223 -12.47 19.63 -4.21
C VAL A 223 -11.72 19.97 -5.48
N ALA A 224 -11.42 18.95 -6.29
CA ALA A 224 -10.86 19.13 -7.62
C ALA A 224 -11.94 18.84 -8.66
N ALA A 225 -12.42 19.89 -9.33
CA ALA A 225 -13.42 19.79 -10.39
C ALA A 225 -12.74 19.99 -11.74
N GLY A 226 -12.88 19.06 -12.67
CA GLY A 226 -12.19 19.11 -13.95
C GLY A 226 -13.01 18.54 -15.10
N ALA A 227 -12.74 19.05 -16.30
CA ALA A 227 -13.23 18.51 -17.55
C ALA A 227 -12.13 18.55 -18.61
N GLU A 228 -12.24 17.71 -19.63
CA GLU A 228 -11.35 17.80 -20.78
C GLU A 228 -11.40 19.22 -21.38
N ALA A 229 -10.24 19.77 -21.77
CA ALA A 229 -10.15 21.15 -22.27
C ALA A 229 -11.03 21.38 -23.51
N SER A 230 -11.30 20.32 -24.28
CA SER A 230 -12.20 20.35 -25.45
C SER A 230 -13.69 20.48 -25.08
N GLU A 231 -14.08 20.10 -23.85
CA GLU A 231 -15.45 20.08 -23.34
C GLU A 231 -15.69 21.04 -22.17
N GLN A 232 -14.69 21.83 -21.78
CA GLN A 232 -14.77 22.77 -20.67
C GLN A 232 -15.99 23.71 -20.77
N ASP A 233 -16.25 24.29 -21.95
CA ASP A 233 -17.38 25.19 -22.18
C ASP A 233 -18.76 24.52 -21.91
N GLN A 234 -18.83 23.19 -22.05
CA GLN A 234 -20.03 22.41 -21.80
C GLN A 234 -20.20 22.10 -20.31
N TYR A 235 -19.13 21.68 -19.63
CA TYR A 235 -19.22 21.16 -18.26
C TYR A 235 -18.98 22.20 -17.18
N GLN A 236 -18.27 23.30 -17.46
CA GLN A 236 -17.99 24.34 -16.47
C GLN A 236 -19.27 24.86 -15.78
N PRO A 237 -20.38 25.19 -16.50
CA PRO A 237 -21.59 25.67 -15.83
C PRO A 237 -22.26 24.61 -14.92
N VAL A 238 -22.06 23.33 -15.20
CA VAL A 238 -22.60 22.21 -14.40
C VAL A 238 -21.71 21.98 -13.17
N LEU A 239 -20.39 21.97 -13.35
CA LEU A 239 -19.41 21.87 -12.27
C LEU A 239 -19.60 23.02 -11.26
N ASP A 240 -19.71 24.25 -11.75
CA ASP A 240 -19.97 25.43 -10.92
C ASP A 240 -21.29 25.28 -10.15
N ALA A 241 -22.35 24.79 -10.80
CA ALA A 241 -23.65 24.58 -10.17
C ALA A 241 -23.62 23.48 -9.10
N ILE A 242 -22.86 22.39 -9.29
CA ILE A 242 -22.68 21.35 -8.26
C ILE A 242 -21.93 21.96 -7.07
N VAL A 243 -20.82 22.65 -7.33
CA VAL A 243 -19.99 23.25 -6.28
C VAL A 243 -20.79 24.25 -5.45
N GLU A 244 -21.61 25.09 -6.07
CA GLU A 244 -22.48 26.06 -5.38
C GLU A 244 -23.50 25.43 -4.41
N THR A 245 -23.78 24.13 -4.52
CA THR A 245 -24.71 23.40 -3.63
C THR A 245 -24.03 22.74 -2.43
N ILE A 246 -22.69 22.63 -2.43
CA ILE A 246 -21.95 21.91 -1.39
C ILE A 246 -22.18 22.58 -0.04
N THR A 247 -22.56 21.77 0.94
CA THR A 247 -22.66 22.15 2.35
C THR A 247 -21.88 21.15 3.17
N LEU A 248 -20.98 21.64 4.04
CA LEU A 248 -20.28 20.79 5.01
C LEU A 248 -20.98 20.83 6.36
N SER A 249 -21.04 19.69 7.01
CA SER A 249 -21.48 19.50 8.38
C SER A 249 -20.42 18.75 9.18
N ALA A 250 -20.55 18.77 10.51
CA ALA A 250 -19.74 17.90 11.35
C ALA A 250 -20.02 16.42 10.98
N PRO A 251 -19.00 15.58 10.82
CA PRO A 251 -19.20 14.19 10.47
C PRO A 251 -19.74 13.40 11.67
N ALA A 252 -20.59 12.40 11.41
CA ALA A 252 -21.19 11.55 12.43
C ALA A 252 -20.13 10.59 12.98
N GLY A 253 -19.95 10.62 14.30
CA GLY A 253 -18.84 9.94 14.99
C GLY A 253 -17.91 10.90 15.73
N SER A 254 -17.91 12.18 15.35
CA SER A 254 -17.17 13.26 16.03
C SER A 254 -17.86 13.71 17.33
N SER A 255 -18.02 12.81 18.31
CA SER A 255 -18.26 13.24 19.69
C SER A 255 -16.93 13.51 20.38
N VAL A 256 -16.31 14.64 20.00
CA VAL A 256 -15.16 15.18 20.73
C VAL A 256 -15.68 15.76 22.05
N GLU A 257 -15.77 14.94 23.10
CA GLU A 257 -15.52 15.49 24.43
C GLU A 257 -14.04 15.84 24.44
N ASN A 258 -13.74 17.15 24.39
CA ASN A 258 -12.39 17.69 24.50
C ASN A 258 -11.66 17.10 25.72
N VAL A 259 -10.96 15.99 25.51
CA VAL A 259 -9.82 15.61 26.32
C VAL A 259 -8.68 16.41 25.69
N ASP A 260 -8.17 17.40 26.42
CA ASP A 260 -6.90 18.08 26.11
C ASP A 260 -5.79 17.01 26.14
N ILE A 261 -5.66 16.21 25.07
CA ILE A 261 -4.44 15.48 24.78
C ILE A 261 -3.56 16.46 24.03
N ASN A 262 -2.58 17.00 24.75
CA ASN A 262 -1.59 17.91 24.21
C ASN A 262 -0.69 17.13 23.24
N LEU A 263 -1.12 16.99 21.98
CA LEU A 263 -0.39 16.39 20.87
C LEU A 263 0.78 17.30 20.46
N ASN A 264 1.86 17.29 21.25
CA ASN A 264 3.17 17.77 20.81
C ASN A 264 4.02 16.62 20.22
N GLY A 265 3.37 15.52 19.85
CA GLY A 265 4.00 14.30 19.36
C GLY A 265 4.01 14.24 17.84
N THR A 266 5.17 14.02 17.25
CA THR A 266 5.33 13.73 15.83
C THR A 266 4.61 12.42 15.46
N LEU A 267 3.98 12.36 14.28
CA LEU A 267 3.43 11.12 13.72
C LEU A 267 4.59 10.17 13.32
N LEU A 268 4.44 8.88 13.61
CA LEU A 268 5.30 7.78 13.21
C LEU A 268 4.65 6.99 12.07
N LEU A 269 5.45 6.65 11.06
CA LEU A 269 5.10 5.71 10.01
C LEU A 269 5.62 4.30 10.37
N TYR A 270 5.05 3.28 9.74
CA TYR A 270 5.58 1.91 9.85
C TYR A 270 7.01 1.83 9.31
N GLY A 271 7.88 1.14 10.04
CA GLY A 271 9.31 1.07 9.78
C GLY A 271 10.13 2.23 10.38
N ASP A 272 9.48 3.25 10.95
CA ASP A 272 10.19 4.37 11.53
C ASP A 272 10.93 3.99 12.82
N THR A 273 12.12 4.58 12.98
CA THR A 273 12.88 4.59 14.23
C THR A 273 13.23 6.03 14.60
N VAL A 274 12.73 6.50 15.74
CA VAL A 274 12.92 7.88 16.22
C VAL A 274 13.65 7.92 17.54
N THR A 275 14.26 9.06 17.84
CA THR A 275 14.80 9.35 19.18
C THR A 275 13.89 10.32 19.90
N GLY A 276 13.65 10.06 21.18
CA GLY A 276 12.78 10.87 22.02
C GLY A 276 13.36 11.10 23.41
N ALA A 277 12.70 11.96 24.18
CA ALA A 277 13.05 12.21 25.57
C ALA A 277 11.79 12.40 26.42
N VAL A 278 11.78 11.79 27.60
CA VAL A 278 10.84 12.10 28.67
C VAL A 278 11.52 13.09 29.61
N ASP A 279 10.92 14.26 29.81
CA ASP A 279 11.47 15.30 30.67
C ASP A 279 10.47 15.80 31.72
N ALA A 280 10.79 16.90 32.40
CA ALA A 280 9.96 17.45 33.48
C ALA A 280 8.59 17.98 33.01
N THR A 281 8.32 18.00 31.70
CA THR A 281 7.05 18.46 31.11
C THR A 281 5.99 17.36 31.02
N GLY A 282 6.39 16.08 31.04
CA GLY A 282 5.46 14.95 31.01
C GLY A 282 5.94 13.80 30.13
N PRO A 283 5.06 12.80 29.89
CA PRO A 283 5.34 11.73 28.94
C PRO A 283 5.51 12.30 27.52
N ALA A 284 6.32 11.60 26.74
CA ALA A 284 6.39 11.82 25.31
C ALA A 284 5.31 10.97 24.63
N VAL A 285 4.72 11.49 23.56
CA VAL A 285 3.61 10.86 22.84
C VAL A 285 3.99 10.83 21.38
N TRP A 286 3.71 9.72 20.69
CA TRP A 286 3.88 9.58 19.26
C TRP A 286 2.60 9.03 18.66
N GLY A 287 2.08 9.67 17.62
CA GLY A 287 0.87 9.19 16.94
C GLY A 287 1.23 8.18 15.85
N PHE A 288 0.35 7.24 15.54
CA PHE A 288 0.37 6.47 14.29
C PHE A 288 -1.06 6.16 13.84
N ILE A 289 -1.22 5.80 12.58
CA ILE A 289 -2.51 5.35 12.02
C ILE A 289 -2.44 3.83 11.96
N GLY A 290 -3.40 3.15 12.58
CA GLY A 290 -3.55 1.70 12.46
C GLY A 290 -4.83 1.36 11.70
N LEU A 291 -4.81 0.30 10.90
CA LEU A 291 -5.97 -0.26 10.21
C LEU A 291 -6.53 -1.46 11.00
N GLU A 292 -7.85 -1.65 10.97
CA GLU A 292 -8.50 -2.78 11.65
C GLU A 292 -7.89 -4.11 11.21
N GLY A 293 -7.51 -4.93 12.19
CA GLY A 293 -6.91 -6.24 11.94
C GLY A 293 -5.41 -6.22 11.69
N GLU A 294 -4.78 -5.05 11.51
CA GLU A 294 -3.32 -4.94 11.49
C GLU A 294 -2.73 -5.43 12.80
N VAL A 295 -1.50 -5.93 12.73
CA VAL A 295 -0.73 -6.34 13.89
C VAL A 295 0.57 -5.55 13.85
N VAL A 296 0.96 -4.93 14.97
CA VAL A 296 2.12 -4.02 15.01
C VAL A 296 3.08 -4.38 16.14
N ASP A 297 4.37 -4.13 15.90
CA ASP A 297 5.45 -4.25 16.89
C ASP A 297 5.97 -2.86 17.27
N ILE A 298 5.97 -2.55 18.56
CA ILE A 298 6.49 -1.30 19.11
C ILE A 298 7.60 -1.62 20.10
N THR A 299 8.76 -1.02 19.89
CA THR A 299 9.92 -1.20 20.77
C THR A 299 10.48 0.13 21.24
N VAL A 300 10.75 0.26 22.54
CA VAL A 300 11.32 1.46 23.15
C VAL A 300 12.57 1.10 23.94
N ASN A 301 13.71 1.55 23.44
CA ASN A 301 15.02 1.31 24.03
C ASN A 301 15.47 2.55 24.84
N PRO A 302 15.55 2.49 26.18
CA PRO A 302 16.01 3.62 27.00
C PRO A 302 17.52 3.87 26.84
N GLU A 303 17.93 5.14 26.84
CA GLU A 303 19.34 5.50 26.93
C GLU A 303 19.81 5.54 28.40
N GLY A 304 20.85 4.77 28.72
CA GLY A 304 21.51 4.81 30.02
C GLY A 304 20.74 4.04 31.10
N ASP A 305 20.46 4.71 32.23
CA ASP A 305 19.75 4.12 33.38
C ASP A 305 18.28 4.58 33.45
N PHE A 306 17.69 5.04 32.33
CA PHE A 306 16.31 5.51 32.27
C PHE A 306 15.33 4.33 32.38
N ASP A 307 14.39 4.41 33.33
CA ASP A 307 13.35 3.41 33.60
C ASP A 307 12.09 3.80 32.82
N VAL A 308 11.91 3.23 31.61
CA VAL A 308 10.88 3.66 30.65
C VAL A 308 9.62 2.79 30.76
N VAL A 309 8.46 3.38 30.52
CA VAL A 309 7.15 2.75 30.58
C VAL A 309 6.37 3.13 29.32
N VAL A 310 5.83 2.13 28.62
CA VAL A 310 5.15 2.32 27.32
C VAL A 310 3.69 1.92 27.43
N ASP A 311 2.81 2.75 26.88
CA ASP A 311 1.39 2.42 26.68
C ASP A 311 0.99 2.72 25.24
N VAL A 312 -0.06 2.05 24.75
CA VAL A 312 -0.65 2.35 23.45
C VAL A 312 -2.13 2.66 23.67
N MET A 313 -2.55 3.84 23.24
CA MET A 313 -3.91 4.35 23.49
C MET A 313 -4.69 4.50 22.19
N ASP A 314 -5.99 4.20 22.26
CA ASP A 314 -6.96 4.57 21.21
C ASP A 314 -7.23 6.09 21.20
N ASP A 315 -7.99 6.54 20.20
CA ASP A 315 -8.44 7.92 20.01
C ASP A 315 -9.23 8.48 21.22
N SER A 316 -9.77 7.60 22.04
CA SER A 316 -10.57 7.87 23.23
C SER A 316 -9.72 7.91 24.50
N GLY A 317 -8.40 7.71 24.39
CA GLY A 317 -7.43 7.71 25.49
C GLY A 317 -7.47 6.47 26.36
N ASN A 318 -8.08 5.39 25.91
CA ASN A 318 -8.03 4.09 26.58
C ASN A 318 -6.82 3.31 26.09
N SER A 319 -6.12 2.66 27.02
CA SER A 319 -5.08 1.69 26.66
C SER A 319 -5.69 0.53 25.89
N ILE A 320 -5.12 0.21 24.73
CA ILE A 320 -5.44 -0.97 23.93
C ILE A 320 -4.57 -2.18 24.30
N LEU A 321 -3.61 -2.00 25.22
CA LEU A 321 -2.79 -3.09 25.72
C LEU A 321 -3.60 -3.98 26.68
N PRO A 322 -3.65 -5.31 26.46
CA PRO A 322 -4.48 -6.22 27.26
C PRO A 322 -4.19 -6.20 28.76
N ASN A 323 -2.97 -5.84 29.15
CA ASN A 323 -2.50 -5.79 30.54
C ASN A 323 -2.19 -4.35 31.02
N GLY A 324 -2.52 -3.33 30.22
CA GLY A 324 -2.11 -1.94 30.45
C GLY A 324 -0.64 -1.67 30.09
N PRO A 325 -0.06 -0.55 30.57
CA PRO A 325 1.29 -0.13 30.24
C PRO A 325 2.35 -1.20 30.53
N VAL A 326 3.32 -1.33 29.62
CA VAL A 326 4.49 -2.22 29.74
C VAL A 326 5.61 -1.52 30.51
N ASP A 327 6.20 -2.26 31.45
CA ASP A 327 7.30 -1.84 32.32
C ASP A 327 8.15 -3.08 32.69
N ALA A 328 9.26 -3.24 31.99
CA ALA A 328 10.31 -4.24 32.18
C ALA A 328 11.48 -3.70 33.03
N SER A 329 11.24 -2.66 33.84
CA SER A 329 12.25 -1.93 34.61
C SER A 329 13.26 -1.19 33.69
N PHE A 330 14.57 -1.30 33.94
CA PHE A 330 15.61 -0.58 33.16
C PHE A 330 15.90 -1.20 31.78
N GLY A 331 15.00 -2.02 31.24
CA GLY A 331 15.18 -2.76 29.99
C GLY A 331 14.58 -2.04 28.78
N MET A 332 14.74 -2.63 27.61
CA MET A 332 13.90 -2.29 26.47
C MET A 332 12.46 -2.70 26.77
N GLU A 333 11.51 -1.86 26.39
CA GLU A 333 10.07 -2.16 26.46
C GLU A 333 9.59 -2.62 25.10
N GLU A 334 8.90 -3.75 25.06
CA GLU A 334 8.44 -4.40 23.83
C GLU A 334 6.93 -4.62 23.93
N VAL A 335 6.21 -4.14 22.92
CA VAL A 335 4.80 -4.43 22.66
C VAL A 335 4.77 -5.14 21.32
N LEU A 336 4.72 -6.46 21.36
CA LEU A 336 4.76 -7.32 20.18
C LEU A 336 3.36 -7.84 19.86
N ASP A 337 3.10 -8.08 18.58
CA ASP A 337 1.85 -8.65 18.06
C ASP A 337 0.59 -7.86 18.49
N LEU A 338 0.67 -6.53 18.55
CA LEU A 338 -0.47 -5.71 18.95
C LEU A 338 -1.48 -5.62 17.81
N SER A 339 -2.58 -6.37 17.94
CA SER A 339 -3.71 -6.27 17.01
C SER A 339 -4.45 -4.93 17.17
N ILE A 340 -4.60 -4.23 16.07
CA ILE A 340 -5.33 -2.97 15.96
C ILE A 340 -6.84 -3.27 15.88
N PRO A 341 -7.63 -2.84 16.88
CA PRO A 341 -9.02 -3.26 17.01
C PRO A 341 -9.99 -2.56 16.05
N ALA A 342 -9.57 -1.44 15.46
CA ALA A 342 -10.36 -0.65 14.50
C ALA A 342 -9.45 0.29 13.72
N THR A 343 -9.79 0.60 12.47
CA THR A 343 -9.07 1.62 11.71
C THR A 343 -9.19 2.98 12.41
N GLY A 344 -8.06 3.62 12.72
CA GLY A 344 -8.08 4.87 13.47
C GLY A 344 -6.71 5.35 13.92
N ASN A 345 -6.72 6.43 14.71
CA ASN A 345 -5.52 7.02 15.28
C ASN A 345 -5.18 6.37 16.62
N TYR A 346 -3.91 6.05 16.80
CA TYR A 346 -3.38 5.49 18.02
C TYR A 346 -2.20 6.32 18.53
N ALA A 347 -1.96 6.26 19.83
CA ALA A 347 -0.88 7.01 20.48
C ALA A 347 0.02 6.08 21.29
N ILE A 348 1.30 6.06 20.95
CA ILE A 348 2.37 5.45 21.75
C ILE A 348 2.78 6.46 22.82
N VAL A 349 2.51 6.15 24.08
CA VAL A 349 2.83 7.00 25.22
C VAL A 349 4.06 6.45 25.93
N VAL A 350 5.16 7.20 25.86
CA VAL A 350 6.43 6.87 26.51
C VAL A 350 6.58 7.73 27.76
N SER A 351 6.68 7.08 28.92
CA SER A 351 6.77 7.75 30.23
C SER A 351 7.91 7.18 31.06
N GLY A 352 8.28 7.85 32.15
CA GLY A 352 9.29 7.35 33.08
C GLY A 352 8.66 6.74 34.32
N PHE A 353 9.12 5.56 34.74
CA PHE A 353 8.66 4.92 35.96
C PHE A 353 8.89 5.84 37.18
N GLY A 354 7.85 6.07 37.98
CA GLY A 354 7.93 6.96 39.14
C GLY A 354 8.23 8.43 38.81
N GLY A 355 8.06 8.84 37.54
CA GLY A 355 8.38 10.18 37.04
C GLY A 355 9.86 10.37 36.71
N ASP A 356 10.57 9.29 36.40
CA ASP A 356 11.93 9.36 35.89
C ASP A 356 11.99 10.09 34.53
N THR A 357 13.17 10.58 34.16
CA THR A 357 13.38 11.36 32.93
C THR A 357 14.62 10.86 32.21
N GLY A 358 14.55 10.67 30.91
CA GLY A 358 15.66 10.18 30.11
C GLY A 358 15.34 10.18 28.62
N ASN A 359 16.37 9.89 27.82
CA ASN A 359 16.21 9.74 26.38
C ASN A 359 15.90 8.28 26.05
N TYR A 360 15.35 8.04 24.87
CA TYR A 360 15.09 6.71 24.35
C TYR A 360 15.11 6.71 22.82
N THR A 361 15.16 5.53 22.23
CA THR A 361 14.86 5.27 20.83
C THR A 361 13.55 4.48 20.76
N LEU A 362 12.62 4.87 19.89
CA LEU A 362 11.32 4.22 19.67
C LEU A 362 11.25 3.75 18.22
N SER A 363 10.79 2.52 18.00
CA SER A 363 10.50 1.95 16.69
C SER A 363 9.05 1.47 16.63
N LEU A 364 8.41 1.66 15.48
CA LEU A 364 7.07 1.16 15.14
C LEU A 364 7.19 0.37 13.84
N ASN A 365 6.80 -0.90 13.85
CA ASN A 365 6.85 -1.79 12.70
C ASN A 365 5.52 -2.54 12.54
N GLU A 366 5.24 -3.01 11.33
CA GLU A 366 4.22 -4.05 11.13
C GLU A 366 4.72 -5.36 11.74
N ALA A 367 3.85 -6.16 12.35
CA ALA A 367 4.26 -7.39 13.03
C ALA A 367 4.94 -8.34 12.04
N GLY A 368 6.11 -8.85 12.44
CA GLY A 368 6.96 -9.64 11.54
C GLY A 368 7.89 -8.83 10.62
N THR A 369 8.00 -7.51 10.80
CA THR A 369 8.99 -6.65 10.11
C THR A 369 10.04 -6.04 11.04
N SER A 370 10.22 -6.62 12.24
CA SER A 370 11.04 -6.11 13.36
C SER A 370 12.33 -5.35 12.94
N SER A 371 12.28 -4.02 12.87
CA SER A 371 13.46 -3.20 12.50
C SER A 371 14.49 -3.01 13.62
N ILE A 372 14.29 -3.61 14.80
CA ILE A 372 15.41 -3.87 15.71
C ILE A 372 16.10 -5.14 15.22
N GLY A 373 17.03 -4.98 14.28
CA GLY A 373 17.89 -6.08 13.85
C GLY A 373 18.48 -6.79 15.08
N ILE A 374 18.20 -8.08 15.22
CA ILE A 374 18.87 -8.91 16.23
C ILE A 374 20.37 -8.84 15.93
N THR A 375 21.16 -8.34 16.88
CA THR A 375 22.61 -8.23 16.73
C THR A 375 23.34 -9.21 17.64
N GLY A 376 24.21 -10.02 17.05
CA GLY A 376 25.17 -10.85 17.79
C GLY A 376 25.13 -12.33 17.43
N ASP A 377 26.33 -12.91 17.35
CA ASP A 377 26.54 -14.34 17.15
C ASP A 377 25.99 -15.18 18.32
N GLY A 378 25.22 -16.22 18.00
CA GLY A 378 24.56 -17.13 18.94
C GLY A 378 23.21 -16.64 19.47
N ALA A 379 22.63 -15.60 18.88
CA ALA A 379 21.29 -15.13 19.27
C ALA A 379 20.20 -16.13 18.88
N ALA A 380 19.18 -16.24 19.72
CA ALA A 380 17.95 -16.94 19.37
C ALA A 380 17.07 -15.99 18.56
N ILE A 381 16.50 -16.48 17.46
CA ILE A 381 15.60 -15.75 16.58
C ILE A 381 14.28 -16.52 16.46
N ALA A 382 13.22 -15.82 16.11
CA ALA A 382 11.88 -16.32 15.87
C ALA A 382 11.46 -16.10 14.41
N TYR A 383 10.34 -16.70 14.04
CA TYR A 383 9.68 -16.42 12.76
C TYR A 383 9.29 -14.95 12.65
N GLY A 384 9.47 -14.36 11.47
CA GLY A 384 9.25 -12.93 11.24
C GLY A 384 10.43 -12.03 11.65
N ASP A 385 11.46 -12.56 12.33
CA ASP A 385 12.58 -11.73 12.76
C ASP A 385 13.39 -11.19 11.57
N PHE A 386 13.77 -9.93 11.68
CA PHE A 386 14.83 -9.32 10.87
C PHE A 386 16.12 -9.21 11.68
N VAL A 387 17.23 -9.55 11.05
CA VAL A 387 18.53 -9.76 11.71
C VAL A 387 19.60 -9.00 10.96
N SER A 388 20.38 -8.17 11.66
CA SER A 388 21.56 -7.52 11.09
C SER A 388 22.83 -8.17 11.63
N GLY A 389 23.63 -8.73 10.72
CA GLY A 389 24.80 -9.53 11.06
C GLY A 389 26.11 -9.03 10.43
N ALA A 390 27.23 -9.53 10.95
CA ALA A 390 28.54 -9.32 10.36
C ALA A 390 29.49 -10.48 10.62
N VAL A 391 30.36 -10.74 9.65
CA VAL A 391 31.41 -11.75 9.68
C VAL A 391 32.76 -11.06 9.54
N ASP A 392 33.70 -11.39 10.42
CA ASP A 392 35.06 -10.86 10.39
C ASP A 392 36.13 -11.92 10.69
N SER A 393 37.40 -11.53 10.62
CA SER A 393 38.51 -12.46 10.86
C SER A 393 38.58 -13.05 12.27
N ALA A 394 37.95 -12.40 13.26
CA ALA A 394 37.87 -12.88 14.64
C ALA A 394 36.62 -13.75 14.87
N ASN A 395 35.52 -13.45 14.17
CA ASN A 395 34.25 -14.17 14.19
C ASN A 395 33.87 -14.55 12.74
N PRO A 396 34.43 -15.65 12.20
CA PRO A 396 34.32 -16.01 10.78
C PRO A 396 32.98 -16.66 10.39
N VAL A 397 32.09 -16.86 11.36
CA VAL A 397 30.73 -17.38 11.17
C VAL A 397 29.82 -16.59 12.11
N ALA A 398 28.66 -16.15 11.63
CA ALA A 398 27.55 -15.66 12.43
C ALA A 398 26.49 -16.75 12.51
N SER A 399 26.12 -17.18 13.71
CA SER A 399 25.15 -18.26 13.94
C SER A 399 23.90 -17.73 14.65
N TYR A 400 22.72 -18.10 14.16
CA TYR A 400 21.42 -17.76 14.77
C TYR A 400 20.58 -19.01 14.94
N SER A 401 19.97 -19.20 16.11
CA SER A 401 19.17 -20.40 16.39
C SER A 401 17.68 -20.10 16.45
N PHE A 402 16.86 -20.95 15.88
CA PHE A 402 15.39 -20.84 15.99
C PHE A 402 14.78 -22.18 16.37
N THR A 403 13.59 -22.14 16.96
CA THR A 403 12.80 -23.34 17.30
C THR A 403 11.68 -23.49 16.31
N ALA A 404 11.45 -24.72 15.85
CA ALA A 404 10.44 -25.02 14.84
C ALA A 404 9.75 -26.36 15.09
N ALA A 405 8.59 -26.54 14.48
CA ALA A 405 7.89 -27.82 14.47
C ALA A 405 8.36 -28.70 13.30
N ALA A 406 8.05 -29.99 13.37
CA ALA A 406 8.17 -30.88 12.23
C ALA A 406 7.28 -30.40 11.08
N ASP A 407 7.75 -30.63 9.86
CA ASP A 407 7.08 -30.36 8.59
C ASP A 407 6.87 -28.87 8.26
N ASP A 408 7.23 -27.94 9.16
CA ASP A 408 7.31 -26.52 8.83
C ASP A 408 8.31 -26.29 7.67
N VAL A 409 7.91 -25.49 6.69
CA VAL A 409 8.78 -24.98 5.63
C VAL A 409 9.12 -23.53 5.92
N VAL A 410 10.39 -23.16 5.90
CA VAL A 410 10.84 -21.81 6.30
C VAL A 410 11.58 -21.14 5.16
N GLY A 411 11.12 -19.96 4.77
CA GLY A 411 11.82 -19.06 3.86
C GLY A 411 12.73 -18.08 4.60
N MET A 412 13.93 -17.82 4.08
CA MET A 412 14.84 -16.78 4.55
C MET A 412 15.48 -16.06 3.37
N ILE A 413 15.64 -14.75 3.52
CA ILE A 413 16.29 -13.86 2.54
C ILE A 413 17.49 -13.22 3.23
N ILE A 414 18.71 -13.47 2.74
CA ILE A 414 19.94 -12.86 3.28
C ILE A 414 20.50 -11.88 2.25
N THR A 415 20.56 -10.61 2.60
CA THR A 415 21.03 -9.53 1.74
C THR A 415 22.43 -9.10 2.17
N PRO A 416 23.50 -9.50 1.45
CA PRO A 416 24.86 -9.06 1.76
C PRO A 416 25.06 -7.58 1.41
N PHE A 417 25.92 -6.91 2.19
CA PHE A 417 26.27 -5.52 1.95
C PHE A 417 27.61 -5.36 1.24
N GLY A 418 27.63 -4.45 0.25
CA GLY A 418 28.85 -4.10 -0.48
C GLY A 418 29.39 -5.28 -1.29
N ASP A 419 30.67 -5.59 -1.11
CA ASP A 419 31.34 -6.70 -1.81
C ASP A 419 31.40 -7.96 -0.92
N PHE A 420 30.50 -8.11 0.06
CA PHE A 420 30.45 -9.32 0.88
C PHE A 420 29.88 -10.47 0.04
N ASP A 421 30.63 -11.56 0.00
CA ASP A 421 30.28 -12.79 -0.71
C ASP A 421 29.83 -13.79 0.35
N ALA A 422 28.51 -13.86 0.57
CA ALA A 422 27.91 -14.56 1.69
C ALA A 422 27.61 -16.01 1.33
N VAL A 423 27.81 -16.90 2.29
CA VAL A 423 27.47 -18.32 2.19
C VAL A 423 26.61 -18.68 3.38
N VAL A 424 25.50 -19.38 3.11
CA VAL A 424 24.50 -19.75 4.12
C VAL A 424 24.34 -21.26 4.20
N ASP A 425 24.32 -21.77 5.43
CA ASP A 425 23.95 -23.15 5.74
C ASP A 425 22.95 -23.21 6.89
N VAL A 426 21.99 -24.13 6.82
CA VAL A 426 21.02 -24.37 7.89
C VAL A 426 21.25 -25.77 8.43
N VAL A 427 21.52 -25.88 9.72
CA VAL A 427 21.90 -27.14 10.36
C VAL A 427 20.95 -27.54 11.48
N ASP A 428 20.80 -28.86 11.67
CA ASP A 428 20.12 -29.43 12.82
C ASP A 428 20.95 -29.30 14.11
N SER A 429 20.34 -29.67 15.24
CA SER A 429 21.01 -29.69 16.56
C SER A 429 22.24 -30.61 16.66
N SER A 430 22.45 -31.51 15.70
CA SER A 430 23.63 -32.38 15.60
C SER A 430 24.71 -31.79 14.67
N GLY A 431 24.45 -30.65 14.04
CA GLY A 431 25.32 -29.99 13.05
C GLY A 431 25.26 -30.62 11.66
N GLY A 432 24.21 -31.38 11.35
CA GLY A 432 23.94 -31.87 10.00
C GLY A 432 23.23 -30.80 9.18
N SER A 433 23.78 -30.46 8.01
CA SER A 433 23.13 -29.54 7.07
C SER A 433 21.80 -30.12 6.56
N LEU A 434 20.80 -29.25 6.48
CA LEU A 434 19.49 -29.51 5.88
C LEU A 434 19.46 -29.18 4.39
N LEU A 435 20.43 -28.39 3.92
CA LEU A 435 20.52 -28.01 2.52
C LEU A 435 21.30 -29.06 1.73
N SER A 436 20.89 -29.31 0.49
CA SER A 436 21.62 -30.22 -0.41
C SER A 436 23.02 -29.69 -0.76
N ARG A 437 23.16 -28.37 -0.78
CA ARG A 437 24.38 -27.58 -0.92
C ARG A 437 24.23 -26.28 -0.11
N GLU A 438 25.34 -25.74 0.39
CA GLU A 438 25.40 -24.40 0.96
C GLU A 438 24.89 -23.39 -0.10
N ARG A 439 24.17 -22.35 0.34
CA ARG A 439 23.66 -21.29 -0.55
C ARG A 439 24.75 -20.24 -0.74
N ASP A 440 25.01 -19.92 -2.00
CA ASP A 440 26.09 -19.04 -2.46
C ASP A 440 25.69 -18.50 -3.85
N ALA A 441 25.05 -17.34 -3.86
CA ALA A 441 24.73 -16.52 -5.01
C ALA A 441 25.84 -15.48 -5.27
N SER A 442 27.07 -15.78 -4.86
CA SER A 442 28.22 -14.88 -4.90
C SER A 442 27.96 -13.57 -4.14
N PHE A 443 27.80 -12.44 -4.86
CA PHE A 443 27.56 -11.14 -4.24
C PHE A 443 26.06 -10.76 -4.20
N GLY A 444 25.19 -11.66 -4.67
CA GLY A 444 23.75 -11.45 -4.71
C GLY A 444 23.06 -11.79 -3.39
N THR A 445 21.75 -11.61 -3.37
CA THR A 445 20.90 -12.05 -2.26
C THR A 445 20.85 -13.57 -2.19
N GLU A 446 21.00 -14.13 -0.98
CA GLU A 446 20.86 -15.57 -0.75
C GLU A 446 19.42 -15.90 -0.38
N ASN A 447 18.80 -16.76 -1.20
CA ASN A 447 17.45 -17.26 -0.99
C ASN A 447 17.51 -18.68 -0.41
N VAL A 448 16.82 -18.90 0.70
CA VAL A 448 16.84 -20.18 1.41
C VAL A 448 15.42 -20.63 1.72
N ILE A 449 15.06 -21.82 1.27
CA ILE A 449 13.87 -22.55 1.67
C ILE A 449 14.31 -23.87 2.32
N VAL A 450 13.79 -24.15 3.51
CA VAL A 450 14.14 -25.38 4.25
C VAL A 450 12.90 -26.01 4.87
N ALA A 451 12.70 -27.30 4.60
CA ALA A 451 11.70 -28.12 5.27
C ALA A 451 12.30 -28.76 6.52
N LEU A 452 11.58 -28.72 7.63
CA LEU A 452 12.11 -29.09 8.95
C LEU A 452 11.68 -30.51 9.34
N PRO A 453 12.61 -31.46 9.47
CA PRO A 453 12.25 -32.89 9.57
C PRO A 453 11.71 -33.32 10.94
N ALA A 454 11.78 -32.46 11.96
CA ALA A 454 11.36 -32.77 13.32
C ALA A 454 11.20 -31.51 14.17
N ASP A 455 10.41 -31.59 15.25
CA ASP A 455 10.41 -30.57 16.29
C ASP A 455 11.82 -30.40 16.88
N GLY A 456 12.31 -29.17 16.95
CA GLY A 456 13.65 -28.95 17.48
C GLY A 456 14.19 -27.53 17.32
N VAL A 457 15.46 -27.41 17.68
CA VAL A 457 16.23 -26.19 17.49
C VAL A 457 17.15 -26.39 16.28
N TYR A 458 17.12 -25.43 15.39
CA TYR A 458 17.92 -25.35 14.18
C TYR A 458 18.86 -24.15 14.26
N THR A 459 19.89 -24.11 13.42
CA THR A 459 20.83 -22.99 13.37
C THR A 459 21.10 -22.57 11.94
N VAL A 460 20.92 -21.28 11.66
CA VAL A 460 21.36 -20.61 10.44
C VAL A 460 22.79 -20.13 10.65
N ASN A 461 23.70 -20.54 9.77
CA ASN A 461 25.08 -20.11 9.76
C ASN A 461 25.33 -19.25 8.52
N VAL A 462 25.83 -18.04 8.72
CA VAL A 462 26.28 -17.13 7.65
C VAL A 462 27.78 -16.91 7.76
N TYR A 463 28.52 -17.13 6.69
CA TYR A 463 29.98 -16.92 6.63
C TYR A 463 30.40 -16.44 5.25
N GLY A 464 31.64 -15.96 5.13
CA GLY A 464 32.15 -15.44 3.86
C GLY A 464 32.77 -16.52 2.97
N TYR A 465 32.44 -16.52 1.68
CA TYR A 465 33.13 -17.34 0.67
C TYR A 465 34.64 -17.04 0.68
N GLU A 466 35.46 -18.09 0.66
CA GLU A 466 36.92 -18.02 0.84
C GLU A 466 37.40 -17.20 2.06
N GLY A 467 36.54 -17.02 3.08
CA GLY A 467 36.83 -16.22 4.27
C GLY A 467 36.73 -14.71 4.03
N SER A 468 35.90 -14.28 3.08
CA SER A 468 35.49 -12.89 2.93
C SER A 468 34.85 -12.37 4.24
N THR A 469 34.84 -11.05 4.40
CA THR A 469 34.32 -10.40 5.60
C THR A 469 33.37 -9.29 5.18
N GLY A 470 32.28 -9.12 5.90
CA GLY A 470 31.28 -8.13 5.56
C GLY A 470 30.08 -8.20 6.49
N SER A 471 29.10 -7.36 6.21
CA SER A 471 27.83 -7.31 6.91
C SER A 471 26.72 -7.80 5.99
N PHE A 472 25.61 -8.20 6.59
CA PHE A 472 24.40 -8.64 5.88
C PHE A 472 23.17 -8.32 6.74
N ASP A 473 22.03 -8.25 6.08
CA ASP A 473 20.72 -8.37 6.73
C ASP A 473 20.10 -9.73 6.39
N MET A 474 19.26 -10.26 7.27
CA MET A 474 18.50 -11.48 7.05
C MET A 474 17.05 -11.26 7.50
N GLN A 475 16.11 -11.54 6.61
CA GLN A 475 14.69 -11.66 6.94
C GLN A 475 14.35 -13.14 7.10
N MET A 476 13.79 -13.51 8.24
CA MET A 476 13.20 -14.83 8.48
C MET A 476 11.69 -14.75 8.27
N GLY A 477 11.15 -15.61 7.41
CA GLY A 477 9.71 -15.69 7.18
C GLY A 477 8.97 -16.41 8.29
N PHE A 478 7.64 -16.26 8.29
CA PHE A 478 6.76 -17.23 8.92
C PHE A 478 6.82 -18.57 8.19
N PRO A 479 6.40 -19.68 8.84
CA PRO A 479 6.26 -20.96 8.16
C PRO A 479 5.40 -20.82 6.89
N LEU A 480 5.94 -21.25 5.76
CA LEU A 480 5.28 -21.26 4.46
C LEU A 480 4.36 -22.48 4.39
N THR A 481 3.23 -22.39 5.10
CA THR A 481 2.28 -23.49 5.26
C THR A 481 1.19 -23.51 4.20
N ASN A 482 1.35 -22.80 3.08
CA ASN A 482 0.52 -23.01 1.89
C ASN A 482 1.42 -23.52 0.76
N VAL A 483 1.43 -24.84 0.55
CA VAL A 483 2.31 -25.49 -0.42
C VAL A 483 1.50 -26.07 -1.57
N VAL A 484 1.81 -25.66 -2.80
CA VAL A 484 1.19 -26.20 -4.02
C VAL A 484 2.26 -26.96 -4.81
N ILE A 485 2.07 -28.27 -4.93
CA ILE A 485 2.82 -29.13 -5.83
C ILE A 485 2.08 -29.12 -7.17
N ALA A 486 2.59 -28.33 -8.11
CA ALA A 486 1.96 -28.19 -9.40
C ALA A 486 2.14 -29.47 -10.23
N ALA A 487 1.17 -29.77 -11.08
CA ALA A 487 1.31 -30.85 -12.06
C ALA A 487 2.56 -30.61 -12.93
N GLY A 488 3.41 -31.64 -13.05
CA GLY A 488 4.63 -31.55 -13.85
C GLY A 488 4.32 -31.22 -15.32
N ASP A 489 5.17 -30.41 -15.93
CA ASP A 489 4.97 -29.89 -17.28
C ASP A 489 6.26 -29.97 -18.10
N THR A 490 6.17 -29.71 -19.40
CA THR A 490 7.28 -29.76 -20.35
C THR A 490 7.45 -28.40 -21.00
N LEU A 491 8.63 -27.78 -20.83
CA LEU A 491 9.02 -26.60 -21.61
C LEU A 491 9.33 -27.05 -23.04
N GLU A 492 8.51 -26.62 -23.99
CA GLU A 492 8.65 -26.93 -25.42
C GLU A 492 9.32 -25.79 -26.18
N ALA A 493 9.75 -26.06 -27.42
CA ALA A 493 10.48 -25.08 -28.22
C ALA A 493 9.61 -23.88 -28.65
N ASP A 494 8.29 -24.05 -28.65
CA ASP A 494 7.35 -22.98 -28.97
C ASP A 494 7.12 -22.05 -27.76
N ASP A 495 7.58 -22.43 -26.56
CA ASP A 495 7.49 -21.64 -25.32
C ASP A 495 8.72 -20.73 -25.11
N GLU A 496 9.70 -20.75 -26.02
CA GLU A 496 10.89 -19.91 -25.95
C GLU A 496 10.51 -18.42 -25.78
N GLY A 497 10.86 -17.86 -24.61
CA GLY A 497 10.58 -16.47 -24.24
C GLY A 497 9.16 -16.21 -23.72
N GLU A 498 8.23 -17.14 -23.91
CA GLU A 498 6.86 -17.06 -23.37
C GLU A 498 6.67 -17.88 -22.08
N GLY A 499 7.43 -18.95 -21.86
CA GLY A 499 7.44 -19.72 -20.61
C GLY A 499 6.07 -20.15 -20.08
N HIS A 500 6.07 -20.73 -18.88
CA HIS A 500 4.84 -21.14 -18.17
C HIS A 500 4.67 -20.28 -16.92
N SER A 501 3.45 -19.79 -16.67
CA SER A 501 3.16 -18.86 -15.57
C SER A 501 2.37 -19.55 -14.46
N PHE A 502 2.73 -19.23 -13.23
CA PHE A 502 2.13 -19.72 -11.98
C PHE A 502 1.64 -18.51 -11.19
N PRO A 503 0.36 -18.11 -11.37
CA PRO A 503 -0.20 -16.91 -10.75
C PRO A 503 -0.50 -17.10 -9.27
N PHE A 504 -0.39 -16.01 -8.52
CA PHE A 504 -0.85 -15.93 -7.14
C PHE A 504 -1.29 -14.50 -6.80
N THR A 505 -2.14 -14.36 -5.80
CA THR A 505 -2.54 -13.07 -5.23
C THR A 505 -2.00 -12.96 -3.82
N ALA A 506 -1.21 -11.92 -3.58
CA ALA A 506 -0.79 -11.54 -2.24
C ALA A 506 -1.78 -10.52 -1.68
N LEU A 507 -2.39 -10.85 -0.55
CA LEU A 507 -3.38 -9.99 0.10
C LEU A 507 -2.75 -9.02 1.09
N ARG A 508 -1.49 -9.24 1.47
CA ARG A 508 -0.75 -8.41 2.43
C ARG A 508 0.66 -8.13 1.91
N ALA A 509 1.15 -6.92 2.19
CA ALA A 509 2.59 -6.69 2.14
C ALA A 509 3.26 -7.51 3.26
N GLY A 510 4.49 -7.96 3.06
CA GLY A 510 5.19 -8.85 3.99
C GLY A 510 4.94 -10.35 3.75
N ASP A 511 3.95 -10.74 2.95
CA ASP A 511 3.74 -12.14 2.57
C ASP A 511 5.01 -12.70 1.92
N MET A 512 5.52 -13.82 2.44
CA MET A 512 6.63 -14.53 1.80
C MET A 512 6.10 -15.59 0.86
N VAL A 513 6.59 -15.54 -0.38
CA VAL A 513 6.20 -16.46 -1.45
C VAL A 513 7.46 -16.99 -2.10
N GLY A 514 7.50 -18.30 -2.33
CA GLY A 514 8.62 -18.98 -2.93
C GLY A 514 8.20 -19.98 -4.00
N ILE A 515 9.19 -20.40 -4.77
CA ILE A 515 9.08 -21.39 -5.81
C ILE A 515 10.35 -22.24 -5.83
N TYR A 516 10.15 -23.55 -6.00
CA TYR A 516 11.20 -24.54 -6.23
C TYR A 516 10.90 -25.21 -7.57
N VAL A 517 11.88 -25.19 -8.48
CA VAL A 517 11.78 -25.78 -9.81
C VAL A 517 12.90 -26.81 -9.97
N GLU A 518 12.52 -28.05 -10.27
CA GLU A 518 13.45 -29.13 -10.61
C GLU A 518 13.30 -29.50 -12.08
N PRO A 519 14.20 -29.03 -12.96
CA PRO A 519 14.24 -29.42 -14.36
C PRO A 519 14.93 -30.78 -14.56
N ALA A 520 14.63 -31.45 -15.68
CA ALA A 520 15.34 -32.63 -16.12
C ALA A 520 16.82 -32.32 -16.49
N GLU A 521 17.71 -33.32 -16.45
CA GLU A 521 19.18 -33.17 -16.62
C GLU A 521 19.66 -32.36 -17.86
N ASP A 522 18.84 -32.22 -18.91
CA ASP A 522 19.18 -31.52 -20.15
C ASP A 522 18.51 -30.14 -20.27
N LEU A 523 17.67 -29.75 -19.29
CA LEU A 523 16.93 -28.49 -19.24
C LEU A 523 17.55 -27.58 -18.19
N ASP A 524 17.70 -26.31 -18.55
CA ASP A 524 18.16 -25.24 -17.68
C ASP A 524 17.10 -24.15 -17.69
N VAL A 525 16.69 -23.67 -16.52
CA VAL A 525 15.53 -22.79 -16.36
C VAL A 525 15.89 -21.51 -15.65
N ALA A 526 15.12 -20.47 -15.89
CA ALA A 526 15.15 -19.25 -15.11
C ALA A 526 13.74 -18.87 -14.63
N ILE A 527 13.66 -18.14 -13.52
CA ILE A 527 12.41 -17.72 -12.89
C ILE A 527 12.28 -16.21 -13.03
N GLN A 528 11.34 -15.76 -13.85
CA GLN A 528 10.88 -14.37 -13.85
C GLN A 528 9.79 -14.18 -12.80
N VAL A 529 9.78 -13.00 -12.19
CA VAL A 529 8.68 -12.56 -11.33
C VAL A 529 7.96 -11.42 -12.03
N ARG A 530 6.63 -11.45 -12.00
CA ARG A 530 5.80 -10.38 -12.54
C ARG A 530 4.81 -9.93 -11.49
N GLN A 531 4.57 -8.63 -11.41
CA GLN A 531 3.40 -8.05 -10.74
C GLN A 531 2.42 -7.64 -11.82
N SER A 532 1.23 -8.24 -11.80
CA SER A 532 0.29 -8.22 -12.92
C SER A 532 1.02 -8.62 -14.22
N ASP A 533 1.03 -7.74 -15.22
CA ASP A 533 1.70 -7.98 -16.49
C ASP A 533 3.11 -7.36 -16.58
N GLN A 534 3.66 -6.77 -15.52
CA GLN A 534 4.97 -6.12 -15.56
C GLN A 534 6.05 -6.99 -14.92
N LEU A 535 7.27 -6.97 -15.47
CA LEU A 535 8.43 -7.60 -14.82
C LEU A 535 8.73 -6.86 -13.52
N LEU A 536 8.85 -7.61 -12.42
CA LEU A 536 9.18 -7.06 -11.12
C LEU A 536 10.70 -6.82 -11.03
N ASP A 537 11.10 -5.59 -10.72
CA ASP A 537 12.50 -5.23 -10.48
C ASP A 537 12.83 -5.26 -8.98
N GLY A 538 14.04 -4.83 -8.60
CA GLY A 538 14.46 -4.77 -7.19
C GLY A 538 14.83 -6.10 -6.53
N LEU A 539 14.57 -7.25 -7.16
CA LEU A 539 14.80 -8.59 -6.57
C LEU A 539 16.26 -9.09 -6.54
N GLY A 540 17.23 -8.23 -6.85
CA GLY A 540 18.65 -8.59 -6.82
C GLY A 540 19.18 -9.35 -8.04
N PHE A 541 18.37 -9.54 -9.09
CA PHE A 541 18.78 -10.10 -10.39
C PHE A 541 18.19 -9.29 -11.56
N ASP A 542 18.62 -9.60 -12.78
CA ASP A 542 18.12 -8.96 -14.02
C ASP A 542 16.70 -9.47 -14.33
N PRO A 543 15.64 -8.62 -14.25
CA PRO A 543 14.26 -9.07 -14.42
C PRO A 543 13.98 -9.68 -15.79
N GLU A 544 14.71 -9.27 -16.84
CA GLU A 544 14.51 -9.86 -18.18
C GLU A 544 15.12 -11.26 -18.29
N ARG A 545 16.23 -11.52 -17.56
CA ARG A 545 16.82 -12.86 -17.51
C ARG A 545 16.09 -13.79 -16.55
N GLY A 546 15.53 -13.24 -15.48
CA GLY A 546 15.03 -14.02 -14.35
C GLY A 546 16.15 -14.48 -13.43
N PHE A 547 15.75 -15.12 -12.33
CA PHE A 547 16.62 -15.78 -11.38
C PHE A 547 17.09 -17.12 -11.96
N ASP A 548 18.40 -17.30 -12.02
CA ASP A 548 19.10 -18.48 -12.54
C ASP A 548 20.39 -18.61 -11.74
N ALA A 549 20.35 -19.41 -10.69
CA ALA A 549 21.47 -19.64 -9.79
C ALA A 549 22.28 -20.89 -10.17
N SER A 550 21.67 -21.88 -10.83
CA SER A 550 22.34 -23.10 -11.24
C SER A 550 21.63 -23.90 -12.32
N ILE A 551 22.42 -24.60 -13.14
CA ILE A 551 21.94 -25.50 -14.21
C ILE A 551 21.05 -26.68 -13.79
N ASP A 552 20.81 -26.88 -12.49
CA ASP A 552 20.00 -27.96 -11.96
C ASP A 552 18.72 -27.34 -11.36
N VAL A 553 18.56 -27.36 -10.04
CA VAL A 553 17.41 -26.83 -9.32
C VAL A 553 17.50 -25.31 -9.20
N GLU A 554 16.38 -24.65 -9.46
CA GLU A 554 16.17 -23.25 -9.13
C GLU A 554 15.24 -23.10 -7.93
N GLU A 555 15.65 -22.28 -6.97
CA GLU A 555 14.91 -22.04 -5.73
C GLU A 555 14.94 -20.55 -5.44
N PHE A 556 13.77 -19.94 -5.38
CA PHE A 556 13.61 -18.52 -5.19
C PHE A 556 12.54 -18.23 -4.14
N VAL A 557 12.78 -17.26 -3.27
CA VAL A 557 11.80 -16.76 -2.31
C VAL A 557 11.87 -15.23 -2.31
N MET A 558 10.72 -14.59 -2.17
CA MET A 558 10.62 -13.15 -2.05
C MET A 558 9.68 -12.77 -0.92
N LEU A 559 9.87 -11.56 -0.41
CA LEU A 559 8.90 -10.87 0.39
C LEU A 559 8.10 -9.96 -0.54
N VAL A 560 6.78 -10.04 -0.47
CA VAL A 560 5.89 -9.21 -1.26
C VAL A 560 5.86 -7.82 -0.65
N GLU A 561 6.24 -6.80 -1.42
CA GLU A 561 6.26 -5.41 -0.94
C GLU A 561 4.87 -4.74 -1.00
N GLU A 562 4.00 -5.21 -1.89
CA GLU A 562 2.68 -4.62 -2.12
C GLU A 562 1.63 -5.70 -2.36
N THR A 563 0.40 -5.47 -1.93
CA THR A 563 -0.71 -6.36 -2.27
C THR A 563 -0.95 -6.39 -3.78
N GLY A 564 -1.35 -7.52 -4.33
CA GLY A 564 -1.74 -7.60 -5.73
C GLY A 564 -1.60 -8.97 -6.34
N ASN A 565 -1.80 -9.02 -7.67
CA ASN A 565 -1.60 -10.23 -8.45
C ASN A 565 -0.16 -10.31 -8.92
N TYR A 566 0.43 -11.48 -8.78
CA TYR A 566 1.79 -11.80 -9.18
C TYR A 566 1.81 -13.09 -9.99
N SER A 567 2.93 -13.35 -10.64
CA SER A 567 3.22 -14.68 -11.17
C SER A 567 4.71 -14.98 -11.14
N PHE A 568 5.02 -16.24 -10.83
CA PHE A 568 6.30 -16.82 -11.22
C PHE A 568 6.17 -17.34 -12.65
N ARG A 569 7.12 -16.97 -13.50
CA ARG A 569 7.18 -17.43 -14.88
C ARG A 569 8.46 -18.23 -15.08
N ILE A 570 8.31 -19.49 -15.45
CA ILE A 570 9.42 -20.40 -15.74
C ILE A 570 9.74 -20.31 -17.22
N LEU A 571 10.99 -20.01 -17.55
CA LEU A 571 11.50 -19.90 -18.92
C LEU A 571 12.75 -20.75 -19.07
N ASN A 572 13.17 -21.00 -20.32
CA ASN A 572 14.52 -21.50 -20.59
C ASN A 572 15.55 -20.46 -20.12
N SER A 573 16.60 -20.91 -19.44
CA SER A 573 17.75 -20.04 -19.13
C SER A 573 18.30 -19.41 -20.42
N GLN A 574 18.77 -18.17 -20.33
CA GLN A 574 19.44 -17.48 -21.45
C GLN A 574 20.95 -17.77 -21.52
N ASP A 575 21.48 -18.61 -20.64
CA ASP A 575 22.90 -18.90 -20.51
C ASP A 575 23.33 -20.09 -21.39
N ASP A 576 24.36 -20.84 -20.98
CA ASP A 576 25.09 -21.81 -21.81
C ASP A 576 24.22 -22.99 -22.35
N PHE A 577 22.94 -23.05 -21.94
CA PHE A 577 21.93 -24.05 -22.31
C PHE A 577 20.63 -23.47 -22.91
N ALA A 578 20.65 -22.23 -23.38
CA ALA A 578 19.47 -21.58 -23.95
C ALA A 578 18.77 -22.36 -25.08
N GLY A 579 17.44 -22.47 -24.97
CA GLY A 579 16.55 -23.12 -25.96
C GLY A 579 16.43 -24.64 -25.81
N ASN A 580 16.88 -25.22 -24.70
CA ASN A 580 16.68 -26.65 -24.42
C ASN A 580 15.27 -26.93 -23.93
N THR A 581 14.58 -27.91 -24.52
CA THR A 581 13.25 -28.35 -24.09
C THR A 581 13.36 -29.50 -23.08
N GLY A 582 12.44 -29.59 -22.12
CA GLY A 582 12.43 -30.71 -21.19
C GLY A 582 11.32 -30.64 -20.15
N ASP A 583 11.16 -31.75 -19.43
CA ASP A 583 10.22 -31.84 -18.32
C ASP A 583 10.79 -31.09 -17.10
N TYR A 584 9.90 -30.52 -16.29
CA TYR A 584 10.24 -29.94 -15.00
C TYR A 584 9.08 -30.15 -14.00
N SER A 585 9.39 -30.06 -12.70
CA SER A 585 8.39 -30.06 -11.62
C SER A 585 8.51 -28.80 -10.78
N VAL A 586 7.37 -28.33 -10.25
CA VAL A 586 7.27 -27.07 -9.49
C VAL A 586 6.62 -27.32 -8.15
N VAL A 587 7.16 -26.67 -7.12
CA VAL A 587 6.51 -26.50 -5.83
C VAL A 587 6.45 -25.00 -5.53
N LEU A 588 5.26 -24.50 -5.24
CA LEU A 588 5.03 -23.13 -4.77
C LEU A 588 4.86 -23.16 -3.26
N PHE A 589 5.36 -22.12 -2.60
CA PHE A 589 5.29 -21.96 -1.15
C PHE A 589 4.76 -20.56 -0.86
N GLY A 590 3.83 -20.45 0.08
CA GLY A 590 3.30 -19.17 0.52
C GLY A 590 2.97 -19.19 2.00
N THR A 591 2.82 -18.01 2.57
CA THR A 591 2.04 -17.83 3.79
C THR A 591 0.58 -18.26 3.54
N PRO A 592 -0.18 -18.66 4.58
CA PRO A 592 -1.58 -19.07 4.45
C PRO A 592 -2.49 -18.09 3.70
N GLU A 593 -2.15 -16.80 3.72
CA GLU A 593 -2.92 -15.72 3.10
C GLU A 593 -2.70 -15.56 1.60
N VAL A 594 -1.65 -16.18 1.06
CA VAL A 594 -1.36 -16.14 -0.37
C VAL A 594 -2.36 -17.04 -1.11
N ILE A 595 -3.10 -16.46 -2.05
CA ILE A 595 -4.06 -17.18 -2.87
C ILE A 595 -3.37 -17.66 -4.13
N PHE A 596 -3.09 -18.95 -4.25
CA PHE A 596 -2.55 -19.53 -5.48
C PHE A 596 -3.65 -19.80 -6.51
N GLU A 597 -3.36 -19.56 -7.79
CA GLU A 597 -4.16 -20.09 -8.89
C GLU A 597 -3.77 -21.54 -9.17
N LEU A 598 -4.73 -22.46 -9.01
CA LEU A 598 -4.53 -23.89 -9.21
C LEU A 598 -4.87 -24.31 -10.64
N ALA A 599 -4.21 -25.37 -11.09
CA ALA A 599 -4.53 -26.13 -12.28
C ALA A 599 -5.03 -27.54 -11.94
N TYR A 600 -5.71 -28.17 -12.89
CA TYR A 600 -6.11 -29.58 -12.73
C TYR A 600 -4.90 -30.50 -12.66
N GLY A 601 -4.87 -31.35 -11.63
CA GLY A 601 -3.77 -32.25 -11.32
C GLY A 601 -2.81 -31.72 -10.26
N ASP A 602 -3.01 -30.47 -9.79
CA ASP A 602 -2.26 -29.92 -8.68
C ASP A 602 -2.63 -30.60 -7.36
N PHE A 603 -1.65 -30.65 -6.47
CA PHE A 603 -1.78 -31.16 -5.12
C PHE A 603 -1.36 -30.10 -4.13
N VAL A 604 -2.14 -29.93 -3.08
CA VAL A 604 -1.92 -28.93 -2.04
C VAL A 604 -1.63 -29.63 -0.72
N ASP A 605 -0.66 -29.11 0.02
CA ASP A 605 -0.35 -29.46 1.40
C ASP A 605 -0.31 -28.15 2.18
N ALA A 606 -1.30 -27.91 3.04
CA ALA A 606 -1.50 -26.60 3.63
C ALA A 606 -2.04 -26.63 5.05
N ARG A 607 -1.82 -25.54 5.78
CA ARG A 607 -2.39 -25.27 7.11
C ARG A 607 -3.37 -24.12 7.00
N THR A 608 -4.54 -24.25 7.64
CA THR A 608 -5.47 -23.12 7.76
C THR A 608 -4.85 -21.96 8.53
N ASN A 609 -5.18 -20.73 8.10
CA ASN A 609 -4.72 -19.50 8.74
C ASN A 609 -5.39 -19.29 10.12
N PRO A 610 -5.06 -18.22 10.87
CA PRO A 610 -5.69 -17.94 12.17
C PRO A 610 -7.22 -17.74 12.14
N ASP A 611 -7.80 -17.43 10.98
CA ASP A 611 -9.25 -17.37 10.75
C ASP A 611 -9.85 -18.77 10.44
N GLY A 612 -9.01 -19.79 10.36
CA GLY A 612 -9.36 -21.17 10.11
C GLY A 612 -9.66 -21.49 8.65
N LEU A 613 -9.08 -20.75 7.69
CA LEU A 613 -9.32 -20.98 6.25
C LEU A 613 -8.06 -20.80 5.37
N VAL A 614 -8.13 -21.30 4.14
CA VAL A 614 -7.22 -20.99 3.02
C VAL A 614 -8.04 -20.92 1.73
N ASP A 615 -7.74 -19.93 0.88
CA ASP A 615 -8.40 -19.74 -0.40
C ASP A 615 -7.47 -20.00 -1.58
N TYR A 616 -8.04 -20.55 -2.65
CA TYR A 616 -7.39 -20.78 -3.94
C TYR A 616 -8.30 -20.31 -5.06
N VAL A 617 -7.73 -19.97 -6.22
CA VAL A 617 -8.50 -19.66 -7.43
C VAL A 617 -8.32 -20.79 -8.43
N ILE A 618 -9.36 -21.11 -9.20
CA ILE A 618 -9.23 -22.01 -10.36
C ILE A 618 -10.15 -21.56 -11.51
N SER A 619 -9.67 -21.75 -12.75
CA SER A 619 -10.45 -21.50 -13.96
C SER A 619 -11.08 -22.77 -14.53
N GLY A 620 -12.23 -22.62 -15.18
CA GLY A 620 -12.90 -23.72 -15.87
C GLY A 620 -13.79 -23.24 -17.00
N LEU A 621 -14.06 -24.14 -17.97
CA LEU A 621 -14.99 -23.89 -19.06
C LEU A 621 -16.42 -24.34 -18.70
N ALA A 622 -17.41 -23.68 -19.29
CA ALA A 622 -18.81 -24.01 -19.08
C ALA A 622 -19.10 -25.50 -19.39
N GLY A 623 -19.59 -26.21 -18.37
CA GLY A 623 -19.91 -27.63 -18.41
C GLY A 623 -18.75 -28.57 -18.06
N GLU A 624 -17.53 -28.06 -17.85
CA GLU A 624 -16.46 -28.85 -17.21
C GLU A 624 -16.79 -29.11 -15.75
N SER A 625 -16.38 -30.28 -15.26
CA SER A 625 -16.59 -30.67 -13.88
C SER A 625 -15.26 -31.01 -13.23
N MET A 626 -15.06 -30.49 -12.03
CA MET A 626 -13.90 -30.77 -11.20
C MET A 626 -14.31 -31.57 -9.97
N VAL A 627 -13.40 -32.41 -9.50
CA VAL A 627 -13.51 -33.12 -8.23
C VAL A 627 -12.41 -32.61 -7.31
N ILE A 628 -12.81 -32.15 -6.14
CA ILE A 628 -11.90 -31.68 -5.09
C ILE A 628 -12.00 -32.67 -3.95
N ASN A 629 -10.85 -33.20 -3.54
CA ASN A 629 -10.73 -34.05 -2.36
C ASN A 629 -9.90 -33.34 -1.32
N VAL A 630 -10.43 -33.16 -0.11
CA VAL A 630 -9.69 -32.61 1.03
C VAL A 630 -9.62 -33.68 2.11
N ALA A 631 -8.42 -33.87 2.67
CA ALA A 631 -8.20 -34.78 3.78
C ALA A 631 -7.33 -34.09 4.83
N SER A 632 -7.63 -34.29 6.10
CA SER A 632 -6.77 -33.89 7.20
C SER A 632 -6.47 -35.11 8.07
N ASP A 633 -5.23 -35.26 8.51
CA ASP A 633 -4.86 -36.19 9.58
C ASP A 633 -4.75 -35.50 10.95
N ASP A 634 -5.03 -34.19 11.00
CA ASP A 634 -5.19 -33.42 12.21
C ASP A 634 -6.61 -33.59 12.76
N ASP A 635 -6.73 -34.43 13.80
CA ASP A 635 -7.98 -34.65 14.55
C ASP A 635 -8.52 -33.35 15.23
N SER A 636 -7.80 -32.23 15.15
CA SER A 636 -8.21 -30.94 15.71
C SER A 636 -9.15 -30.14 14.79
N ILE A 637 -9.13 -30.41 13.47
CA ILE A 637 -9.97 -29.73 12.49
C ILE A 637 -11.01 -30.66 11.84
N ASP A 638 -12.09 -30.04 11.37
CA ASP A 638 -13.22 -30.64 10.67
C ASP A 638 -13.41 -29.86 9.37
N THR A 639 -12.84 -30.36 8.27
CA THR A 639 -12.68 -29.60 7.03
C THR A 639 -14.01 -29.42 6.30
N VAL A 640 -14.24 -28.21 5.77
CA VAL A 640 -15.35 -27.84 4.91
C VAL A 640 -14.78 -27.34 3.59
N ILE A 641 -15.35 -27.79 2.47
CA ILE A 641 -15.00 -27.28 1.13
C ILE A 641 -16.13 -26.38 0.64
N GLU A 642 -15.81 -25.17 0.20
CA GLU A 642 -16.74 -24.23 -0.41
C GLU A 642 -16.21 -23.80 -1.79
N ILE A 643 -17.11 -23.76 -2.77
CA ILE A 643 -16.88 -23.07 -4.04
C ILE A 643 -17.62 -21.75 -3.98
N LEU A 644 -16.92 -20.66 -4.24
CA LEU A 644 -17.49 -19.32 -4.24
C LEU A 644 -17.29 -18.65 -5.60
N ASP A 645 -18.17 -17.71 -5.93
CA ASP A 645 -17.84 -16.72 -6.95
C ASP A 645 -16.84 -15.69 -6.41
N LEU A 646 -16.38 -14.77 -7.27
CA LEU A 646 -15.40 -13.75 -6.90
C LEU A 646 -15.97 -12.66 -5.96
N ASP A 647 -17.30 -12.61 -5.78
CA ASP A 647 -17.98 -11.76 -4.80
C ASP A 647 -18.19 -12.51 -3.46
N GLU A 648 -17.52 -13.67 -3.29
CA GLU A 648 -17.61 -14.57 -2.15
C GLU A 648 -19.00 -15.16 -1.87
N ASN A 649 -19.88 -15.24 -2.89
CA ASN A 649 -21.13 -15.98 -2.73
C ASN A 649 -20.87 -17.48 -2.89
N VAL A 650 -21.30 -18.27 -1.91
CA VAL A 650 -21.19 -19.74 -1.95
C VAL A 650 -22.07 -20.31 -3.08
N LEU A 651 -21.41 -20.94 -4.06
CA LEU A 651 -22.02 -21.66 -5.18
C LEU A 651 -22.24 -23.14 -4.84
N ALA A 652 -21.31 -23.76 -4.13
CA ALA A 652 -21.39 -25.14 -3.66
C ALA A 652 -20.63 -25.30 -2.33
N SER A 653 -21.04 -26.26 -1.51
CA SER A 653 -20.39 -26.55 -0.23
C SER A 653 -20.62 -28.00 0.17
N ILE A 654 -19.64 -28.63 0.83
CA ILE A 654 -19.73 -29.95 1.46
C ILE A 654 -19.09 -29.94 2.84
N ASP A 655 -19.72 -30.68 3.76
CA ASP A 655 -19.34 -30.96 5.15
C ASP A 655 -20.06 -32.25 5.53
N ASP A 656 -19.77 -33.32 4.77
CA ASP A 656 -20.52 -34.59 4.85
C ASP A 656 -19.78 -35.64 5.68
N ALA A 657 -18.48 -35.45 5.89
CA ALA A 657 -17.60 -36.33 6.64
C ALA A 657 -17.45 -35.85 8.09
N PHE A 658 -16.68 -36.59 8.88
CA PHE A 658 -16.26 -36.15 10.21
C PHE A 658 -14.76 -35.88 10.17
N SER A 659 -14.24 -35.07 11.10
CA SER A 659 -12.80 -34.93 11.35
C SER A 659 -12.01 -36.25 11.15
N GLY A 660 -10.99 -36.18 10.28
CA GLY A 660 -10.15 -37.30 9.87
C GLY A 660 -10.68 -38.14 8.70
N GLU A 661 -11.87 -37.84 8.16
CA GLU A 661 -12.41 -38.43 6.92
C GLU A 661 -12.20 -37.48 5.74
N VAL A 662 -12.22 -38.03 4.51
CA VAL A 662 -12.01 -37.24 3.29
C VAL A 662 -13.32 -36.58 2.88
N GLU A 663 -13.28 -35.27 2.65
CA GLU A 663 -14.34 -34.51 2.00
C GLU A 663 -14.16 -34.56 0.48
N GLU A 664 -15.25 -34.83 -0.26
CA GLU A 664 -15.25 -34.88 -1.72
C GLU A 664 -16.35 -33.95 -2.25
N LEU A 665 -15.95 -32.92 -3.00
CA LEU A 665 -16.87 -32.00 -3.66
C LEU A 665 -16.72 -32.11 -5.17
N VAL A 666 -17.86 -32.29 -5.88
CA VAL A 666 -17.91 -32.22 -7.35
C VAL A 666 -18.62 -30.94 -7.76
N TYR A 667 -17.94 -30.11 -8.55
CA TYR A 667 -18.50 -28.86 -9.05
C TYR A 667 -18.47 -28.83 -10.58
N THR A 668 -19.56 -28.35 -11.20
CA THR A 668 -19.66 -28.17 -12.65
C THR A 668 -19.80 -26.68 -12.95
N PHE A 669 -18.91 -26.13 -13.76
CA PHE A 669 -18.93 -24.71 -14.13
C PHE A 669 -20.18 -24.38 -14.97
N GLU A 670 -20.94 -23.37 -14.55
CA GLU A 670 -22.11 -22.90 -15.30
C GLU A 670 -21.74 -22.01 -16.50
N SER A 671 -20.60 -21.33 -16.40
CA SER A 671 -20.01 -20.46 -17.43
C SER A 671 -18.49 -20.56 -17.40
N ASP A 672 -17.85 -20.15 -18.50
CA ASP A 672 -16.40 -19.96 -18.52
C ASP A 672 -16.02 -18.88 -17.49
N GLY A 673 -15.03 -19.16 -16.63
CA GLY A 673 -14.60 -18.18 -15.63
C GLY A 673 -13.79 -18.77 -14.47
N LEU A 674 -13.55 -17.92 -13.48
CA LEU A 674 -12.85 -18.24 -12.24
C LEU A 674 -13.85 -18.49 -11.11
N VAL A 675 -13.49 -19.37 -10.18
CA VAL A 675 -14.14 -19.55 -8.89
C VAL A 675 -13.09 -19.62 -7.80
N LEU A 676 -13.48 -19.32 -6.56
CA LEU A 676 -12.68 -19.58 -5.38
C LEU A 676 -12.96 -20.99 -4.85
N ILE A 677 -11.92 -21.71 -4.47
CA ILE A 677 -11.99 -22.89 -3.62
C ILE A 677 -11.55 -22.45 -2.23
N ARG A 678 -12.47 -22.47 -1.26
CA ARG A 678 -12.17 -22.23 0.15
C ARG A 678 -12.14 -23.56 0.88
N VAL A 679 -11.02 -23.84 1.55
CA VAL A 679 -10.92 -24.91 2.53
C VAL A 679 -10.89 -24.26 3.90
N ARG A 680 -11.81 -24.65 4.78
CA ARG A 680 -11.88 -24.08 6.13
C ARG A 680 -12.21 -25.12 7.18
N ASP A 681 -11.85 -24.85 8.42
CA ASP A 681 -12.35 -25.61 9.55
C ASP A 681 -13.80 -25.20 9.89
N PHE A 682 -14.63 -26.17 10.26
CA PHE A 682 -16.00 -25.94 10.70
C PHE A 682 -16.07 -25.07 11.96
N PHE A 683 -15.08 -25.19 12.86
CA PHE A 683 -15.00 -24.46 14.12
C PHE A 683 -14.09 -23.22 14.08
N GLY A 684 -13.45 -22.93 12.94
CA GLY A 684 -12.52 -21.81 12.75
C GLY A 684 -11.15 -22.03 13.42
N GLY A 685 -10.68 -23.27 13.49
CA GLY A 685 -9.35 -23.64 14.00
C GLY A 685 -8.26 -23.72 12.93
N GLU A 686 -7.02 -23.57 13.38
CA GLU A 686 -5.81 -23.85 12.61
C GLU A 686 -5.51 -25.35 12.60
N GLY A 687 -5.19 -25.90 11.43
CA GLY A 687 -4.76 -27.30 11.27
C GLY A 687 -4.35 -27.65 9.85
N ASP A 688 -3.62 -28.75 9.73
CA ASP A 688 -3.02 -29.22 8.48
C ASP A 688 -4.03 -30.03 7.64
N PHE A 689 -4.02 -29.84 6.33
CA PHE A 689 -4.81 -30.58 5.35
C PHE A 689 -4.05 -30.77 4.05
N VAL A 690 -4.46 -31.78 3.29
CA VAL A 690 -4.05 -31.98 1.90
C VAL A 690 -5.26 -31.90 0.99
N MET A 691 -5.07 -31.36 -0.22
CA MET A 691 -6.11 -31.24 -1.22
C MET A 691 -5.63 -31.71 -2.59
N SER A 692 -6.49 -32.39 -3.35
CA SER A 692 -6.29 -32.62 -4.79
C SER A 692 -7.43 -32.03 -5.60
N VAL A 693 -7.10 -31.48 -6.78
CA VAL A 693 -8.10 -30.92 -7.70
C VAL A 693 -7.96 -31.59 -9.06
N ASP A 694 -8.95 -32.40 -9.43
CA ASP A 694 -8.89 -33.24 -10.64
C ASP A 694 -10.05 -32.93 -11.60
N LEU A 695 -9.76 -32.92 -12.91
CA LEU A 695 -10.80 -32.84 -13.96
C LEU A 695 -11.55 -34.18 -14.09
N GLN A 696 -12.89 -34.13 -14.19
CA GLN A 696 -13.76 -35.32 -14.24
C GLN A 696 -14.06 -35.88 -15.64
#